data_AF-A0A9D0VID7-F1
#
_entry.id   AF-A0A9D0VID7-F1
#
_cell.length_a   1.000
_cell.length_b   1.000
_cell.length_c   1.000
_cell.angle_alpha   90.00
_cell.angle_beta   90.00
_cell.angle_gamma   90.00
#
_symmetry.space_group_name_H-M   'P 1'
#
loop_
_entity.id
_entity.type
_entity.pdbx_description
1 polymer ?
#
loop_
_entity_poly.entity_id
_entity_poly.type
_entity_poly.pdbx_seq_one_letter_code
_entity_poly.pdbx_strand_id
1 'polypeptide(L)'
;MHTTDQWVLLWLAAIGCGSIEGLCDEPRGGLGLINVSLYCARQDELSRSPQDRDGDGWEAGTDCDDDNRSAFPGAAWAEDPTLCMEDADGDGWGASLPTSAEAIAGTDCDDDDRSAFPGAAWAEDPTLCMKDADGDGWGSPQPAPGVAEGTDCDDGDPGIYPGACEICGDGIDQDCSGSPAECHPRLDASYRLGQHAVALEGEAALDNAGISVSSAGDFDGDGRSDLLIGASRALDSRGSAYLVLSSTLAERGSDHLSLGEVAIRYDGEIENDRLGVSVSSVDFDSDGDSDLLLGAKNHDGIAANGGAVYVVPGGNTPALGPQILSEVVTIYAGTEESAAVGFWVTGLESFGGAGDNYLAVGGPMYGAQQRGSVYLVRGRALQLGGEEQSIWEEAQAWLLGANGDQAGSELQGAGDVDGDGLQEMIVSALKADNRTGRAYIVQGDPEITDGFFEEKGWTFVGSEPGELAGSSVAGGGDVDGDGLDDVLIGARADLQSAPSPGRAFLVTAARMAQLGTAGAHPLANEITLIGEVEGDRLGQAVSIPGDLDCDGFDDLLIGADRHKTDKLGFAGGAAYVVFGPLAGGVHELATRKDVAVYGHSGLSNDRLGSAVAAAGDVDGDGVPDMIVGSYTARVDGDRERGRAWLLFGSGLR
;
A
#
# COMPACT_ATOMS: atom_id res chain seq x y z
N MET A 1 -10.03 -49.99 -46.05
CA MET A 1 -11.16 -49.16 -46.52
C MET A 1 -11.85 -48.63 -45.26
N HIS A 2 -11.66 -47.32 -45.01
CA HIS A 2 -12.55 -46.34 -44.35
C HIS A 2 -13.42 -46.81 -43.15
N THR A 3 -13.52 -46.15 -42.00
CA THR A 3 -13.48 -44.70 -41.68
C THR A 3 -13.72 -44.48 -40.16
N THR A 4 -13.18 -43.38 -39.59
CA THR A 4 -13.79 -42.40 -38.62
C THR A 4 -14.19 -42.88 -37.21
N ASP A 5 -14.23 -42.12 -36.11
CA ASP A 5 -13.90 -40.73 -35.73
C ASP A 5 -14.17 -40.57 -34.20
N GLN A 6 -13.60 -39.51 -33.59
CA GLN A 6 -14.09 -38.67 -32.46
C GLN A 6 -13.97 -39.07 -30.94
N TRP A 7 -13.19 -38.20 -30.25
CA TRP A 7 -13.21 -37.55 -28.90
C TRP A 7 -14.08 -38.02 -27.71
N VAL A 8 -13.52 -37.93 -26.47
CA VAL A 8 -14.05 -37.30 -25.22
C VAL A 8 -12.96 -37.21 -24.11
N LEU A 9 -12.92 -36.08 -23.37
CA LEU A 9 -12.15 -35.73 -22.16
C LEU A 9 -12.63 -36.43 -20.86
N LEU A 10 -11.76 -36.67 -19.85
CA LEU A 10 -12.01 -36.32 -18.42
C LEU A 10 -10.83 -36.63 -17.44
N TRP A 11 -10.43 -35.60 -16.69
CA TRP A 11 -10.03 -35.46 -15.26
C TRP A 11 -9.26 -36.55 -14.47
N LEU A 12 -8.17 -36.11 -13.83
CA LEU A 12 -7.35 -36.79 -12.81
C LEU A 12 -7.88 -36.48 -11.38
N ALA A 13 -7.89 -37.48 -10.51
CA ALA A 13 -8.00 -37.33 -9.05
C ALA A 13 -6.92 -38.18 -8.38
N ALA A 14 -6.20 -37.57 -7.44
CA ALA A 14 -5.10 -38.14 -6.67
C ALA A 14 -5.59 -39.05 -5.52
N ILE A 15 -4.87 -40.15 -5.26
CA ILE A 15 -4.86 -40.88 -3.98
C ILE A 15 -3.44 -41.44 -3.74
N GLY A 16 -2.96 -41.23 -2.50
CA GLY A 16 -1.58 -41.38 -2.06
C GLY A 16 -1.03 -42.80 -1.91
N CYS A 17 0.29 -42.85 -1.81
CA CYS A 17 1.11 -44.06 -1.72
C CYS A 17 1.33 -44.48 -0.26
N GLY A 18 1.08 -45.76 0.02
CA GLY A 18 1.42 -46.47 1.26
C GLY A 18 2.51 -47.51 1.00
N SER A 19 3.45 -47.59 1.93
CA SER A 19 4.74 -48.29 1.94
C SER A 19 4.73 -49.84 1.95
N ILE A 20 5.86 -50.44 1.55
CA ILE A 20 6.53 -51.71 2.05
C ILE A 20 6.71 -52.89 1.06
N GLU A 21 8.00 -53.14 0.75
CA GLU A 21 8.81 -54.39 0.61
C GLU A 21 8.40 -55.60 -0.25
N GLY A 22 9.36 -56.11 -1.05
CA GLY A 22 9.66 -57.56 -1.11
C GLY A 22 10.00 -58.21 -2.46
N LEU A 23 11.24 -58.72 -2.55
CA LEU A 23 11.69 -59.96 -3.25
C LEU A 23 11.95 -59.98 -4.77
N CYS A 24 13.22 -60.21 -5.10
CA CYS A 24 13.73 -60.67 -6.39
C CYS A 24 13.57 -62.20 -6.55
N ASP A 25 13.24 -62.68 -7.76
CA ASP A 25 13.65 -64.00 -8.27
C ASP A 25 13.61 -64.01 -9.82
N GLU A 26 14.68 -64.49 -10.47
CA GLU A 26 14.88 -64.56 -11.94
C GLU A 26 14.29 -65.85 -12.59
N PRO A 27 14.59 -66.22 -13.88
CA PRO A 27 14.01 -65.69 -15.11
C PRO A 27 13.41 -66.82 -15.98
N ARG A 28 12.63 -66.50 -17.05
CA ARG A 28 12.50 -67.32 -18.29
C ARG A 28 11.52 -66.71 -19.31
N GLY A 29 12.04 -66.42 -20.51
CA GLY A 29 11.38 -66.75 -21.79
C GLY A 29 10.39 -65.75 -22.41
N GLY A 30 10.91 -64.91 -23.33
CA GLY A 30 10.42 -64.78 -24.71
C GLY A 30 9.04 -64.17 -25.03
N LEU A 31 9.09 -63.09 -25.82
CA LEU A 31 8.08 -62.45 -26.68
C LEU A 31 7.28 -61.27 -26.08
N GLY A 32 7.54 -60.07 -26.63
CA GLY A 32 6.47 -59.23 -27.20
C GLY A 32 5.89 -58.11 -26.36
N LEU A 33 6.60 -56.96 -26.37
CA LEU A 33 6.09 -55.59 -26.53
C LEU A 33 5.22 -54.92 -25.42
N ILE A 34 5.72 -53.71 -25.11
CA ILE A 34 5.12 -52.55 -24.41
C ILE A 34 5.08 -52.65 -22.89
N ASN A 35 6.09 -52.04 -22.26
CA ASN A 35 5.98 -51.51 -20.90
C ASN A 35 6.36 -50.03 -20.93
N VAL A 36 5.39 -49.21 -20.52
CA VAL A 36 5.54 -47.82 -20.12
C VAL A 36 6.46 -47.79 -18.89
N SER A 37 7.53 -47.00 -18.93
CA SER A 37 8.34 -46.70 -17.74
C SER A 37 8.22 -45.21 -17.42
N LEU A 38 7.47 -44.92 -16.37
CA LEU A 38 7.65 -43.73 -15.54
C LEU A 38 9.01 -43.84 -14.85
N TYR A 39 9.88 -42.85 -15.03
CA TYR A 39 11.05 -42.67 -14.19
C TYR A 39 10.70 -41.71 -13.04
N CYS A 40 10.65 -42.24 -11.82
CA CYS A 40 10.93 -41.43 -10.63
C CYS A 40 12.44 -41.40 -10.46
N ALA A 41 13.01 -40.20 -10.36
CA ALA A 41 14.41 -39.97 -10.05
C ALA A 41 14.77 -40.61 -8.69
N ARG A 42 15.85 -41.39 -8.67
CA ARG A 42 16.69 -41.52 -7.48
C ARG A 42 17.87 -40.58 -7.68
N GLN A 43 18.06 -39.66 -6.73
CA GLN A 43 19.38 -39.14 -6.43
C GLN A 43 20.25 -40.33 -6.04
N ASP A 44 21.14 -40.73 -6.94
CA ASP A 44 22.50 -41.20 -6.66
C ASP A 44 23.14 -41.62 -8.00
N GLU A 45 24.20 -40.89 -8.37
CA GLU A 45 25.08 -41.07 -9.54
C GLU A 45 24.53 -40.58 -10.91
N LEU A 46 24.78 -39.30 -11.21
CA LEU A 46 24.78 -38.71 -12.55
C LEU A 46 25.72 -39.49 -13.48
N SER A 47 25.20 -40.50 -14.18
CA SER A 47 25.85 -41.05 -15.36
C SER A 47 25.65 -40.08 -16.52
N ARG A 48 26.70 -39.31 -16.83
CA ARG A 48 26.82 -38.48 -18.04
C ARG A 48 26.31 -39.25 -19.26
N SER A 49 25.42 -38.63 -20.05
CA SER A 49 25.12 -39.12 -21.39
C SER A 49 26.45 -39.18 -22.18
N PRO A 50 26.78 -40.26 -22.90
CA PRO A 50 28.06 -40.37 -23.62
C PRO A 50 28.26 -39.34 -24.76
N GLN A 51 27.34 -38.38 -24.93
CA GLN A 51 27.23 -37.46 -26.07
C GLN A 51 27.05 -35.98 -25.66
N ASP A 52 26.98 -35.68 -24.36
CA ASP A 52 26.99 -34.33 -23.78
C ASP A 52 28.35 -34.17 -23.10
N ARG A 53 29.26 -33.42 -23.74
CA ARG A 53 30.70 -33.47 -23.44
C ARG A 53 31.11 -32.38 -22.45
N ASP A 54 30.47 -31.23 -22.48
CA ASP A 54 30.72 -30.08 -21.61
C ASP A 54 29.70 -29.97 -20.45
N GLY A 55 28.59 -30.71 -20.51
CA GLY A 55 27.65 -30.91 -19.41
C GLY A 55 26.54 -29.87 -19.32
N ASP A 56 26.21 -29.19 -20.41
CA ASP A 56 25.13 -28.21 -20.50
C ASP A 56 23.74 -28.84 -20.70
N GLY A 57 23.70 -30.14 -21.02
CA GLY A 57 22.49 -30.91 -21.25
C GLY A 57 22.07 -31.05 -22.73
N TRP A 58 22.85 -30.54 -23.68
CA TRP A 58 22.62 -30.68 -25.12
C TRP A 58 23.47 -31.80 -25.74
N GLU A 59 22.94 -32.45 -26.77
CA GLU A 59 23.62 -33.56 -27.45
C GLU A 59 24.44 -33.09 -28.66
N ALA A 60 25.55 -33.78 -28.92
CA ALA A 60 26.42 -33.58 -30.08
C ALA A 60 25.66 -33.58 -31.42
N GLY A 61 25.42 -32.38 -31.98
CA GLY A 61 24.69 -32.13 -33.24
C GLY A 61 23.38 -31.32 -33.09
N THR A 62 22.92 -31.11 -31.86
CA THR A 62 21.94 -30.07 -31.48
C THR A 62 22.58 -28.96 -30.66
N ASP A 63 23.67 -29.29 -29.99
CA ASP A 63 24.60 -28.37 -29.36
C ASP A 63 25.40 -27.61 -30.43
N CYS A 64 25.66 -26.35 -30.14
CA CYS A 64 26.39 -25.43 -30.98
C CYS A 64 27.91 -25.51 -30.77
N ASP A 65 28.37 -25.96 -29.61
CA ASP A 65 29.77 -26.24 -29.35
C ASP A 65 29.91 -27.28 -28.23
N ASP A 66 30.07 -28.56 -28.62
CA ASP A 66 30.24 -29.69 -27.68
C ASP A 66 31.40 -29.55 -26.66
N ASP A 67 32.27 -28.55 -26.79
CA ASP A 67 33.37 -28.28 -25.87
C ASP A 67 33.15 -27.00 -25.02
N ASN A 68 32.04 -26.26 -25.18
CA ASN A 68 31.73 -25.01 -24.49
C ASN A 68 30.28 -24.93 -23.96
N ARG A 69 30.15 -25.13 -22.66
CA ARG A 69 28.87 -25.20 -21.92
C ARG A 69 27.99 -23.93 -21.96
N SER A 70 28.51 -22.84 -22.53
CA SER A 70 27.81 -21.55 -22.66
C SER A 70 27.30 -21.31 -24.08
N ALA A 71 27.66 -22.15 -25.05
CA ALA A 71 27.37 -21.93 -26.47
C ALA A 71 26.39 -22.99 -27.00
N PHE A 72 25.10 -22.79 -26.76
CA PHE A 72 24.02 -23.67 -27.21
C PHE A 72 22.76 -22.86 -27.61
N PRO A 73 21.83 -23.43 -28.40
CA PRO A 73 20.59 -22.75 -28.74
C PRO A 73 19.75 -22.41 -27.50
N GLY A 74 19.52 -21.11 -27.27
CA GLY A 74 18.79 -20.62 -26.10
C GLY A 74 19.65 -20.37 -24.86
N ALA A 75 20.98 -20.38 -24.96
CA ALA A 75 21.87 -19.92 -23.90
C ALA A 75 21.57 -18.45 -23.54
N ALA A 76 21.60 -17.57 -24.54
CA ALA A 76 21.15 -16.19 -24.43
C ALA A 76 19.63 -16.07 -24.66
N TRP A 77 18.84 -16.27 -23.61
CA TRP A 77 17.37 -16.31 -23.70
C TRP A 77 16.73 -14.93 -23.88
N ALA A 78 17.45 -13.84 -23.56
CA ALA A 78 16.99 -12.46 -23.79
C ALA A 78 17.02 -12.08 -25.30
N GLU A 79 17.74 -12.85 -26.11
CA GLU A 79 17.79 -12.73 -27.56
C GLU A 79 16.93 -13.83 -28.25
N ASP A 80 17.21 -14.19 -29.50
CA ASP A 80 16.44 -15.25 -30.18
C ASP A 80 16.78 -16.62 -29.57
N PRO A 81 15.85 -17.26 -28.84
CA PRO A 81 16.14 -18.50 -28.09
C PRO A 81 16.32 -19.71 -29.01
N THR A 82 16.14 -19.55 -30.33
CA THR A 82 16.36 -20.60 -31.33
C THR A 82 17.70 -20.48 -32.03
N LEU A 83 18.40 -19.35 -31.83
CA LEU A 83 19.71 -19.10 -32.41
C LEU A 83 20.83 -19.58 -31.49
N CYS A 84 21.94 -19.84 -32.15
CA CYS A 84 23.17 -20.35 -31.57
C CYS A 84 23.96 -19.17 -31.01
N MET A 85 23.96 -18.94 -29.70
CA MET A 85 24.63 -17.81 -29.05
C MET A 85 25.46 -18.32 -27.87
N GLU A 86 26.49 -17.58 -27.49
CA GLU A 86 27.33 -17.86 -26.33
C GLU A 86 26.96 -16.88 -25.21
N ASP A 87 26.54 -17.38 -24.04
CA ASP A 87 26.28 -16.55 -22.85
C ASP A 87 27.48 -16.68 -21.91
N ALA A 88 28.41 -15.73 -22.04
CA ALA A 88 29.76 -15.85 -21.49
C ALA A 88 29.81 -15.63 -19.98
N ASP A 89 28.98 -14.71 -19.46
CA ASP A 89 28.93 -14.31 -18.06
C ASP A 89 27.63 -14.72 -17.33
N GLY A 90 26.65 -15.25 -18.07
CA GLY A 90 25.42 -15.82 -17.53
C GLY A 90 24.29 -14.81 -17.31
N ASP A 91 24.34 -13.65 -17.97
CA ASP A 91 23.31 -12.61 -17.87
C ASP A 91 22.10 -12.86 -18.79
N GLY A 92 22.21 -13.83 -19.70
CA GLY A 92 21.18 -14.20 -20.65
C GLY A 92 21.21 -13.43 -21.97
N TRP A 93 22.20 -12.56 -22.18
CA TRP A 93 22.53 -11.92 -23.45
C TRP A 93 23.69 -12.64 -24.14
N GLY A 94 23.71 -12.57 -25.48
CA GLY A 94 24.72 -13.27 -26.26
C GLY A 94 25.97 -12.41 -26.44
N ALA A 95 27.12 -13.03 -26.21
CA ALA A 95 28.45 -12.44 -26.35
C ALA A 95 28.61 -11.72 -27.70
N SER A 96 29.13 -10.49 -27.66
CA SER A 96 29.41 -9.70 -28.86
C SER A 96 30.56 -10.27 -29.68
N LEU A 97 31.48 -10.99 -29.03
CA LEU A 97 32.65 -11.61 -29.63
C LEU A 97 32.74 -13.09 -29.24
N PRO A 98 31.83 -13.95 -29.76
CA PRO A 98 31.81 -15.36 -29.40
C PRO A 98 33.14 -16.03 -29.70
N THR A 99 33.60 -16.85 -28.76
CA THR A 99 34.87 -17.56 -28.84
C THR A 99 34.77 -18.80 -29.74
N SER A 100 33.56 -19.36 -29.84
CA SER A 100 33.24 -20.44 -30.77
C SER A 100 33.00 -19.91 -32.19
N ALA A 101 33.52 -20.63 -33.19
CA ALA A 101 33.27 -20.29 -34.59
C ALA A 101 31.85 -20.67 -35.06
N GLU A 102 31.11 -21.42 -34.25
CA GLU A 102 29.78 -21.94 -34.55
C GLU A 102 28.67 -21.10 -33.88
N ALA A 103 29.01 -20.37 -32.81
CA ALA A 103 28.15 -19.38 -32.19
C ALA A 103 28.00 -18.09 -33.04
N ILE A 104 26.82 -17.49 -32.93
CA ILE A 104 26.43 -16.22 -33.53
C ILE A 104 26.70 -15.13 -32.50
N ALA A 105 27.30 -14.03 -32.93
CA ALA A 105 27.49 -12.87 -32.07
C ALA A 105 26.13 -12.28 -31.66
N GLY A 106 25.95 -12.10 -30.36
CA GLY A 106 24.79 -11.45 -29.77
C GLY A 106 25.02 -9.96 -29.56
N THR A 107 24.30 -9.39 -28.60
CA THR A 107 24.24 -7.95 -28.33
C THR A 107 24.75 -7.52 -26.95
N ASP A 108 25.25 -8.45 -26.15
CA ASP A 108 25.97 -8.16 -24.90
C ASP A 108 27.10 -7.14 -25.14
N CYS A 109 27.26 -6.18 -24.24
CA CYS A 109 28.26 -5.13 -24.39
C CYS A 109 29.54 -5.33 -23.59
N ASP A 110 29.56 -6.23 -22.61
CA ASP A 110 30.78 -6.65 -21.93
C ASP A 110 30.68 -8.13 -21.52
N ASP A 111 31.15 -9.01 -22.41
CA ASP A 111 31.13 -10.49 -22.26
C ASP A 111 31.78 -11.05 -20.95
N ASP A 112 32.39 -10.20 -20.11
CA ASP A 112 32.99 -10.56 -18.82
C ASP A 112 32.21 -10.00 -17.60
N ASP A 113 31.13 -9.23 -17.80
CA ASP A 113 30.40 -8.49 -16.75
C ASP A 113 28.88 -8.52 -16.91
N ARG A 114 28.24 -9.40 -16.12
CA ARG A 114 26.79 -9.64 -16.09
C ARG A 114 25.89 -8.43 -15.82
N SER A 115 26.47 -7.29 -15.50
CA SER A 115 25.78 -6.02 -15.25
C SER A 115 25.76 -5.09 -16.47
N ALA A 116 26.41 -5.48 -17.57
CA ALA A 116 26.64 -4.63 -18.72
C ALA A 116 26.00 -5.19 -19.98
N PHE A 117 24.73 -4.85 -20.21
CA PHE A 117 23.97 -5.27 -21.39
C PHE A 117 23.02 -4.17 -21.88
N PRO A 118 22.46 -4.28 -23.10
CA PRO A 118 21.45 -3.35 -23.59
C PRO A 118 20.23 -3.29 -22.65
N GLY A 119 19.98 -2.11 -22.06
CA GLY A 119 18.86 -1.89 -21.15
C GLY A 119 19.09 -2.35 -19.71
N ALA A 120 20.34 -2.62 -19.29
CA ALA A 120 20.69 -2.78 -17.88
C ALA A 120 20.24 -1.56 -17.06
N ALA A 121 20.60 -0.36 -17.52
CA ALA A 121 20.13 0.91 -16.94
C ALA A 121 18.81 1.38 -17.58
N TRP A 122 17.70 0.78 -17.16
CA TRP A 122 16.36 1.06 -17.72
C TRP A 122 15.83 2.46 -17.41
N ALA A 123 16.34 3.13 -16.37
CA ALA A 123 15.94 4.49 -15.99
C ALA A 123 16.50 5.55 -16.97
N GLU A 124 17.52 5.20 -17.74
CA GLU A 124 18.16 6.10 -18.71
C GLU A 124 17.69 5.86 -20.14
N ASP A 125 18.25 4.85 -20.80
CA ASP A 125 17.87 4.45 -22.14
C ASP A 125 17.83 2.92 -22.21
N PRO A 126 16.64 2.30 -22.29
CA PRO A 126 16.50 0.85 -22.27
C PRO A 126 17.05 0.17 -23.53
N THR A 127 17.62 0.92 -24.47
CA THR A 127 18.21 0.41 -25.70
C THR A 127 19.72 0.58 -25.79
N LEU A 128 20.32 1.35 -24.87
CA LEU A 128 21.77 1.54 -24.84
C LEU A 128 22.44 0.44 -24.05
N CYS A 129 23.62 0.05 -24.55
CA CYS A 129 24.58 -0.78 -23.84
C CYS A 129 25.10 0.01 -22.64
N MET A 130 24.62 -0.28 -21.45
CA MET A 130 24.99 0.40 -20.21
C MET A 130 25.37 -0.63 -19.17
N LYS A 131 26.11 -0.18 -18.15
CA LYS A 131 26.46 -0.99 -16.99
C LYS A 131 25.70 -0.46 -15.79
N ASP A 132 25.04 -1.35 -15.06
CA ASP A 132 24.32 -1.06 -13.81
C ASP A 132 24.78 -2.06 -12.74
N ALA A 133 25.83 -1.69 -12.01
CA ALA A 133 26.56 -2.64 -11.18
C ALA A 133 25.87 -2.95 -9.85
N ASP A 134 25.08 -2.01 -9.33
CA ASP A 134 24.32 -2.14 -8.08
C ASP A 134 22.83 -2.46 -8.29
N GLY A 135 22.34 -2.35 -9.52
CA GLY A 135 21.01 -2.80 -9.94
C GLY A 135 19.92 -1.76 -9.71
N ASP A 136 20.27 -0.48 -9.56
CA ASP A 136 19.30 0.60 -9.30
C ASP A 136 18.63 1.14 -10.58
N GLY A 137 19.07 0.66 -11.76
CA GLY A 137 18.54 1.04 -13.06
C GLY A 137 19.22 2.25 -13.70
N TRP A 138 20.23 2.83 -13.07
CA TRP A 138 21.04 3.92 -13.62
C TRP A 138 22.39 3.40 -14.10
N GLY A 139 22.93 4.09 -15.12
CA GLY A 139 24.14 3.64 -15.78
C GLY A 139 25.40 4.24 -15.17
N SER A 140 26.43 3.40 -15.06
CA SER A 140 27.77 3.77 -14.60
C SER A 140 28.33 5.05 -15.24
N PRO A 141 28.90 5.99 -14.47
CA PRO A 141 29.52 7.21 -15.01
C PRO A 141 30.88 6.93 -15.64
N GLN A 142 31.47 5.76 -15.37
CA GLN A 142 32.83 5.38 -15.79
C GLN A 142 32.90 3.92 -16.26
N PRO A 143 32.16 3.55 -17.31
CA PRO A 143 32.07 2.16 -17.74
C PRO A 143 33.30 1.73 -18.58
N ALA A 144 33.36 0.43 -18.90
CA ALA A 144 34.38 -0.13 -19.77
C ALA A 144 34.25 0.37 -21.22
N PRO A 145 35.34 0.38 -22.02
CA PRO A 145 35.27 0.81 -23.41
C PRO A 145 34.35 -0.08 -24.26
N GLY A 146 33.28 0.50 -24.80
CA GLY A 146 32.27 -0.25 -25.57
C GLY A 146 30.88 -0.14 -24.97
N VAL A 147 30.81 0.19 -23.68
CA VAL A 147 29.61 0.50 -22.92
C VAL A 147 29.41 2.03 -22.88
N ALA A 148 28.16 2.47 -22.92
CA ALA A 148 27.77 3.88 -22.86
C ALA A 148 27.93 4.41 -21.43
N GLU A 149 28.47 5.63 -21.30
CA GLU A 149 28.49 6.38 -20.03
C GLU A 149 27.06 6.71 -19.63
N GLY A 150 26.69 6.34 -18.40
CA GLY A 150 25.45 6.77 -17.75
C GLY A 150 25.66 7.92 -16.78
N THR A 151 24.63 8.22 -15.99
CA THR A 151 24.52 9.41 -15.13
C THR A 151 24.53 9.13 -13.64
N ASP A 152 24.55 7.85 -13.25
CA ASP A 152 24.80 7.44 -11.88
C ASP A 152 26.13 8.03 -11.40
N CYS A 153 26.18 8.69 -10.24
CA CYS A 153 27.41 9.25 -9.71
C CYS A 153 28.20 8.29 -8.81
N ASP A 154 27.60 7.19 -8.34
CA ASP A 154 28.23 6.10 -7.58
C ASP A 154 27.55 4.74 -7.84
N ASP A 155 27.83 4.17 -9.01
CA ASP A 155 27.44 2.82 -9.52
C ASP A 155 28.01 1.64 -8.72
N GLY A 156 28.01 1.76 -7.41
CA GLY A 156 28.24 0.70 -6.44
C GLY A 156 27.43 0.89 -5.16
N ASP A 157 26.55 1.89 -5.13
CA ASP A 157 25.63 2.20 -4.05
C ASP A 157 24.24 2.55 -4.64
N PRO A 158 23.26 1.64 -4.55
CA PRO A 158 21.94 1.81 -5.19
C PRO A 158 21.09 2.93 -4.53
N GLY A 159 21.63 3.62 -3.52
CA GLY A 159 21.02 4.82 -2.93
C GLY A 159 21.55 6.14 -3.52
N ILE A 160 22.45 6.11 -4.50
CA ILE A 160 23.10 7.29 -5.08
C ILE A 160 22.88 7.29 -6.58
N TYR A 161 21.89 8.02 -7.06
CA TYR A 161 21.56 8.13 -8.48
C TYR A 161 20.84 9.45 -8.78
N PRO A 162 20.72 9.88 -10.05
CA PRO A 162 20.02 11.11 -10.39
C PRO A 162 18.57 11.13 -9.89
N GLY A 163 18.26 12.11 -9.04
CA GLY A 163 16.94 12.22 -8.41
C GLY A 163 16.72 11.29 -7.21
N ALA A 164 17.75 10.58 -6.75
CA ALA A 164 17.72 9.88 -5.47
C ALA A 164 17.45 10.86 -4.33
N CYS A 165 16.93 10.34 -3.24
CA CYS A 165 16.58 11.15 -2.12
C CYS A 165 17.81 11.52 -1.26
N GLU A 166 17.96 12.81 -0.95
CA GLU A 166 19.08 13.30 -0.16
C GLU A 166 18.99 12.96 1.34
N ILE A 167 20.02 12.28 1.87
CA ILE A 167 20.12 11.93 3.29
C ILE A 167 20.77 13.08 4.05
N CYS A 168 20.03 13.67 4.97
CA CYS A 168 20.49 14.89 5.62
C CYS A 168 21.68 14.68 6.57
N GLY A 169 22.82 15.26 6.18
CA GLY A 169 23.97 15.47 7.07
C GLY A 169 25.01 14.36 7.05
N ASP A 170 24.89 13.42 6.12
CA ASP A 170 25.94 12.44 5.83
C ASP A 170 27.05 13.00 4.90
N GLY A 171 26.74 14.07 4.16
CA GLY A 171 27.65 14.78 3.28
C GLY A 171 27.88 14.10 1.93
N ILE A 172 26.99 13.18 1.55
CA ILE A 172 26.93 12.53 0.25
C ILE A 172 25.90 13.28 -0.62
N ASP A 173 26.13 13.31 -1.93
CA ASP A 173 25.25 13.92 -2.95
C ASP A 173 24.50 12.76 -3.60
N GLN A 174 23.44 12.28 -2.95
CA GLN A 174 22.67 11.13 -3.41
C GLN A 174 22.04 11.41 -4.76
N ASP A 175 21.52 12.63 -4.97
CA ASP A 175 20.73 12.98 -6.17
C ASP A 175 21.58 13.37 -7.39
N CYS A 176 22.91 13.27 -7.26
CA CYS A 176 23.90 13.65 -8.27
C CYS A 176 23.76 15.11 -8.80
N SER A 177 23.15 16.02 -8.03
CA SER A 177 22.94 17.42 -8.41
C SER A 177 24.23 18.26 -8.36
N GLY A 178 25.30 17.71 -7.79
CA GLY A 178 26.61 18.32 -7.65
C GLY A 178 26.85 18.99 -6.31
N SER A 179 25.96 18.80 -5.34
CA SER A 179 26.16 19.22 -3.96
C SER A 179 25.20 18.49 -3.00
N PRO A 180 25.73 17.89 -1.90
CA PRO A 180 24.90 17.34 -0.83
C PRO A 180 23.88 18.35 -0.32
N ALA A 181 22.69 17.89 0.04
CA ALA A 181 21.65 18.72 0.64
C ALA A 181 22.18 19.46 1.87
N GLU A 182 21.97 20.78 1.89
CA GLU A 182 22.21 21.57 3.10
C GLU A 182 21.09 21.26 4.09
N CYS A 183 21.41 20.56 5.18
CA CYS A 183 20.43 20.30 6.24
C CYS A 183 19.78 21.62 6.67
N HIS A 184 18.45 21.71 6.57
CA HIS A 184 17.77 22.67 7.39
C HIS A 184 18.00 22.24 8.85
N PRO A 185 18.30 23.18 9.76
CA PRO A 185 18.54 22.79 11.14
C PRO A 185 17.28 22.08 11.64
N ARG A 186 17.42 20.78 11.99
CA ARG A 186 16.42 19.96 12.69
C ARG A 186 15.55 20.89 13.51
N LEU A 187 14.28 20.97 13.16
CA LEU A 187 13.35 21.94 13.71
C LEU A 187 13.30 21.81 15.24
N ASP A 188 14.19 22.52 15.92
CA ASP A 188 14.22 22.65 17.36
C ASP A 188 12.97 23.46 17.74
N ALA A 189 11.91 22.71 18.05
CA ALA A 189 10.61 23.15 18.55
C ALA A 189 9.70 23.88 17.54
N SER A 190 8.58 23.21 17.22
CA SER A 190 7.38 23.68 16.52
C SER A 190 7.55 24.00 15.03
N TYR A 191 7.18 23.03 14.19
CA TYR A 191 6.90 23.26 12.78
C TYR A 191 5.76 24.29 12.66
N ARG A 192 6.05 25.45 12.07
CA ARG A 192 5.04 26.49 11.84
C ARG A 192 4.54 26.36 10.41
N LEU A 193 3.26 26.01 10.30
CA LEU A 193 2.44 25.71 9.12
C LEU A 193 2.40 26.77 7.99
N GLY A 194 3.50 27.44 7.63
CA GLY A 194 3.48 28.53 6.63
C GLY A 194 4.76 28.68 5.80
N GLN A 195 5.60 27.65 5.73
CA GLN A 195 6.73 27.61 4.77
C GLN A 195 6.83 26.30 4.00
N HIS A 196 6.30 25.21 4.54
CA HIS A 196 6.37 23.87 3.94
C HIS A 196 5.00 23.17 3.99
N ALA A 197 3.92 23.94 4.12
CA ALA A 197 2.56 23.42 4.26
C ALA A 197 1.55 24.27 3.50
N VAL A 198 0.51 23.63 2.99
CA VAL A 198 -0.62 24.28 2.32
C VAL A 198 -1.90 23.99 3.11
N ALA A 199 -2.61 25.05 3.50
CA ALA A 199 -3.93 24.95 4.12
C ALA A 199 -5.03 24.87 3.06
N LEU A 200 -5.77 23.77 3.05
CA LEU A 200 -6.94 23.52 2.20
C LEU A 200 -8.22 23.71 3.02
N GLU A 201 -8.91 24.82 2.79
CA GLU A 201 -10.00 25.30 3.65
C GLU A 201 -11.37 24.95 3.09
N GLY A 202 -12.26 24.44 3.95
CA GLY A 202 -13.63 24.09 3.55
C GLY A 202 -14.44 25.29 3.09
N GLU A 203 -15.43 25.04 2.24
CA GLU A 203 -16.24 26.05 1.57
C GLU A 203 -17.25 26.73 2.50
N ALA A 204 -17.74 26.05 3.54
CA ALA A 204 -18.87 26.52 4.32
C ALA A 204 -18.74 26.21 5.82
N ALA A 205 -19.37 27.04 6.65
CA ALA A 205 -19.37 26.82 8.10
C ALA A 205 -20.03 25.48 8.44
N LEU A 206 -19.40 24.71 9.34
CA LEU A 206 -19.85 23.40 9.83
C LEU A 206 -19.84 22.28 8.77
N ASP A 207 -19.15 22.45 7.64
CA ASP A 207 -19.07 21.43 6.59
C ASP A 207 -18.20 20.22 6.97
N ASN A 208 -17.35 20.37 7.99
CA ASN A 208 -16.38 19.38 8.46
C ASN A 208 -15.34 18.98 7.40
N ALA A 209 -14.89 19.89 6.52
CA ALA A 209 -13.79 19.59 5.61
C ALA A 209 -12.53 19.11 6.36
N GLY A 210 -11.91 18.02 5.89
CA GLY A 210 -10.79 17.37 6.57
C GLY A 210 -11.21 16.40 7.68
N ILE A 211 -12.48 15.93 7.67
CA ILE A 211 -12.93 14.85 8.57
C ILE A 211 -12.32 13.49 8.21
N SER A 212 -12.06 13.29 6.92
CA SER A 212 -11.32 12.18 6.34
C SER A 212 -10.40 12.74 5.26
N VAL A 213 -9.21 12.19 5.15
CA VAL A 213 -8.19 12.58 4.17
C VAL A 213 -7.50 11.31 3.66
N SER A 214 -7.04 11.33 2.41
CA SER A 214 -6.30 10.24 1.77
C SER A 214 -5.52 10.82 0.58
N SER A 215 -4.46 10.15 0.14
CA SER A 215 -4.02 10.28 -1.24
C SER A 215 -5.15 9.82 -2.18
N ALA A 216 -5.22 10.40 -3.37
CA ALA A 216 -6.05 9.93 -4.47
C ALA A 216 -5.25 9.06 -5.46
N GLY A 217 -3.97 8.80 -5.18
CA GLY A 217 -3.02 8.33 -6.18
C GLY A 217 -2.79 9.39 -7.26
N ASP A 218 -2.15 9.01 -8.36
CA ASP A 218 -2.10 9.83 -9.57
C ASP A 218 -3.43 9.68 -10.33
N PHE A 219 -4.40 10.52 -10.01
CA PHE A 219 -5.76 10.37 -10.56
C PHE A 219 -5.84 10.87 -12.01
N ASP A 220 -5.00 11.85 -12.38
CA ASP A 220 -4.98 12.45 -13.71
C ASP A 220 -3.82 11.99 -14.62
N GLY A 221 -2.96 11.10 -14.14
CA GLY A 221 -1.89 10.46 -14.90
C GLY A 221 -0.71 11.39 -15.18
N ASP A 222 -0.48 12.39 -14.33
CA ASP A 222 0.58 13.39 -14.49
C ASP A 222 1.91 13.02 -13.78
N GLY A 223 1.93 11.88 -13.11
CA GLY A 223 3.07 11.32 -12.37
C GLY A 223 3.20 11.85 -10.94
N ARG A 224 2.23 12.61 -10.43
CA ARG A 224 2.22 13.14 -9.05
C ARG A 224 0.99 12.67 -8.32
N SER A 225 1.12 12.54 -7.00
CA SER A 225 -0.01 12.13 -6.17
C SER A 225 -1.00 13.29 -5.97
N ASP A 226 -2.29 12.97 -6.06
CA ASP A 226 -3.41 13.88 -5.81
C ASP A 226 -4.01 13.64 -4.42
N LEU A 227 -4.92 14.51 -4.00
CA LEU A 227 -5.47 14.50 -2.64
C LEU A 227 -6.99 14.32 -2.61
N LEU A 228 -7.48 13.51 -1.68
CA LEU A 228 -8.89 13.40 -1.33
C LEU A 228 -9.19 13.96 0.04
N ILE A 229 -10.23 14.79 0.12
CA ILE A 229 -10.68 15.42 1.36
C ILE A 229 -12.20 15.26 1.51
N GLY A 230 -12.63 14.66 2.61
CA GLY A 230 -14.04 14.53 2.96
C GLY A 230 -14.58 15.73 3.76
N ALA A 231 -15.85 16.07 3.54
CA ALA A 231 -16.63 17.07 4.27
C ALA A 231 -18.06 16.56 4.52
N SER A 232 -18.18 15.57 5.40
CA SER A 232 -19.45 14.84 5.67
C SER A 232 -20.64 15.67 6.16
N ARG A 233 -20.44 16.96 6.48
CA ARG A 233 -21.53 17.86 6.90
C ARG A 233 -21.83 18.99 5.92
N ALA A 234 -21.13 19.03 4.78
CA ALA A 234 -21.42 19.96 3.70
C ALA A 234 -22.88 19.81 3.23
N LEU A 235 -23.44 20.93 2.72
CA LEU A 235 -24.75 20.97 2.05
C LEU A 235 -25.87 20.28 2.86
N ASP A 236 -26.14 20.80 4.07
CA ASP A 236 -27.15 20.24 4.99
C ASP A 236 -26.89 18.76 5.34
N SER A 237 -25.62 18.39 5.53
CA SER A 237 -25.18 17.01 5.81
C SER A 237 -25.48 15.99 4.71
N ARG A 238 -25.79 16.42 3.48
CA ARG A 238 -25.61 15.56 2.29
C ARG A 238 -24.17 15.05 2.21
N GLY A 239 -23.24 15.92 2.59
CA GLY A 239 -21.80 15.67 2.57
C GLY A 239 -21.19 15.90 1.20
N SER A 240 -19.90 16.20 1.17
CA SER A 240 -19.11 16.37 -0.05
C SER A 240 -17.76 15.67 0.09
N ALA A 241 -17.19 15.28 -1.05
CA ALA A 241 -15.80 14.90 -1.19
C ALA A 241 -15.12 15.82 -2.20
N TYR A 242 -13.85 16.14 -1.96
CA TYR A 242 -13.05 17.04 -2.76
C TYR A 242 -11.82 16.29 -3.27
N LEU A 243 -11.64 16.24 -4.59
CA LEU A 243 -10.40 15.83 -5.24
C LEU A 243 -9.60 17.09 -5.56
N VAL A 244 -8.39 17.20 -5.03
CA VAL A 244 -7.46 18.30 -5.28
C VAL A 244 -6.28 17.74 -6.04
N LEU A 245 -6.11 18.22 -7.28
CA LEU A 245 -5.02 17.75 -8.13
C LEU A 245 -3.71 18.47 -7.78
N SER A 246 -2.60 17.76 -7.80
CA SER A 246 -1.25 18.29 -7.55
C SER A 246 -0.97 19.53 -8.43
N SER A 247 -1.35 19.46 -9.70
CA SER A 247 -1.23 20.51 -10.71
C SER A 247 -1.95 21.81 -10.32
N THR A 248 -3.05 21.73 -9.55
CA THR A 248 -3.80 22.91 -9.08
C THR A 248 -3.13 23.62 -7.90
N LEU A 249 -2.24 22.93 -7.18
CA LEU A 249 -1.47 23.46 -6.04
C LEU A 249 -0.22 24.19 -6.51
N ALA A 250 0.53 23.59 -7.45
CA ALA A 250 1.79 24.13 -7.98
C ALA A 250 1.63 25.53 -8.61
N GLU A 251 0.47 25.82 -9.21
CA GLU A 251 0.23 27.10 -9.88
C GLU A 251 -0.03 28.29 -8.91
N ARG A 252 -0.27 28.05 -7.62
CA ARG A 252 -0.97 29.05 -6.78
C ARG A 252 -0.18 29.75 -5.68
N GLY A 253 1.03 29.32 -5.31
CA GLY A 253 1.97 30.09 -4.46
C GLY A 253 1.38 30.73 -3.19
N SER A 254 0.30 30.17 -2.64
CA SER A 254 -0.44 30.67 -1.48
C SER A 254 -0.52 29.57 -0.43
N ASP A 255 -0.17 29.91 0.80
CA ASP A 255 -0.19 28.97 1.93
C ASP A 255 -1.63 28.63 2.37
N HIS A 256 -2.63 29.33 1.85
CA HIS A 256 -4.06 29.10 2.09
C HIS A 256 -4.85 29.08 0.77
N LEU A 257 -5.60 28.01 0.55
CA LEU A 257 -6.43 27.78 -0.63
C LEU A 257 -7.82 27.31 -0.19
N SER A 258 -8.86 27.83 -0.84
CA SER A 258 -10.23 27.35 -0.61
C SER A 258 -10.50 26.14 -1.50
N LEU A 259 -11.06 25.07 -0.93
CA LEU A 259 -11.44 23.87 -1.68
C LEU A 259 -12.41 24.19 -2.84
N GLY A 260 -13.30 25.16 -2.69
CA GLY A 260 -14.19 25.59 -3.77
C GLY A 260 -13.49 26.24 -4.97
N GLU A 261 -12.20 26.58 -4.85
CA GLU A 261 -11.39 27.18 -5.92
C GLU A 261 -10.42 26.19 -6.58
N VAL A 262 -9.98 25.16 -5.85
CA VAL A 262 -8.90 24.25 -6.27
C VAL A 262 -9.35 22.80 -6.46
N ALA A 263 -10.57 22.44 -6.03
CA ALA A 263 -11.01 21.06 -6.06
C ALA A 263 -12.10 20.79 -7.10
N ILE A 264 -12.12 19.55 -7.57
CA ILE A 264 -13.30 18.90 -8.13
C ILE A 264 -14.14 18.41 -6.95
N ARG A 265 -15.44 18.74 -6.92
CA ARG A 265 -16.31 18.45 -5.77
C ARG A 265 -17.42 17.47 -6.13
N TYR A 266 -17.55 16.41 -5.35
CA TYR A 266 -18.63 15.43 -5.45
C TYR A 266 -19.58 15.59 -4.25
N ASP A 267 -20.86 15.87 -4.51
CA ASP A 267 -21.89 16.16 -3.48
C ASP A 267 -22.88 15.00 -3.27
N GLY A 268 -22.98 14.45 -2.05
CA GLY A 268 -23.89 13.35 -1.71
C GLY A 268 -25.33 13.63 -2.12
N GLU A 269 -26.16 12.62 -2.39
CA GLU A 269 -27.40 12.81 -3.15
C GLU A 269 -28.58 13.34 -2.32
N ILE A 270 -28.73 12.86 -1.09
CA ILE A 270 -29.87 13.17 -0.21
C ILE A 270 -29.38 13.76 1.12
N GLU A 271 -30.20 14.64 1.72
CA GLU A 271 -29.92 15.26 3.01
C GLU A 271 -29.63 14.21 4.08
N ASN A 272 -28.52 14.38 4.80
CA ASN A 272 -28.03 13.47 5.85
C ASN A 272 -27.36 12.16 5.39
N ASP A 273 -27.12 11.95 4.09
CA ASP A 273 -26.38 10.78 3.57
C ASP A 273 -24.91 10.74 4.07
N ARG A 274 -24.33 11.92 4.35
CA ARG A 274 -22.97 12.10 4.87
C ARG A 274 -21.87 11.52 3.97
N LEU A 275 -21.95 11.79 2.66
CA LEU A 275 -20.85 11.51 1.74
C LEU A 275 -19.55 12.18 2.21
N GLY A 276 -18.40 11.51 2.03
CA GLY A 276 -17.10 12.02 2.46
C GLY A 276 -16.91 11.88 3.97
N VAL A 277 -17.58 10.89 4.59
CA VAL A 277 -17.23 10.44 5.95
C VAL A 277 -15.95 9.63 5.98
N SER A 278 -15.66 8.94 4.88
CA SER A 278 -14.43 8.24 4.56
C SER A 278 -14.16 8.40 3.07
N VAL A 279 -12.90 8.58 2.71
CA VAL A 279 -12.42 8.69 1.32
C VAL A 279 -11.15 7.86 1.20
N SER A 280 -10.95 7.23 0.05
CA SER A 280 -9.77 6.44 -0.30
C SER A 280 -9.71 6.32 -1.83
N SER A 281 -8.64 5.74 -2.38
CA SER A 281 -8.51 5.41 -3.79
C SER A 281 -7.93 4.01 -3.97
N VAL A 282 -8.14 3.46 -5.16
CA VAL A 282 -7.49 2.25 -5.70
C VAL A 282 -7.78 2.19 -7.19
N ASP A 283 -6.89 1.63 -7.99
CA ASP A 283 -7.20 1.25 -9.36
C ASP A 283 -8.18 0.04 -9.35
N PHE A 284 -9.48 0.29 -9.22
CA PHE A 284 -10.47 -0.75 -8.99
C PHE A 284 -10.77 -1.54 -10.26
N ASP A 285 -10.61 -0.95 -11.45
CA ASP A 285 -10.82 -1.64 -12.71
C ASP A 285 -9.56 -2.08 -13.45
N SER A 286 -8.40 -1.83 -12.87
CA SER A 286 -7.08 -2.25 -13.33
C SER A 286 -6.71 -1.64 -14.68
N ASP A 287 -7.07 -0.38 -14.89
CA ASP A 287 -6.75 0.37 -16.10
C ASP A 287 -5.48 1.24 -15.98
N GLY A 288 -4.90 1.29 -14.78
CA GLY A 288 -3.68 2.02 -14.46
C GLY A 288 -3.90 3.39 -13.83
N ASP A 289 -5.13 3.91 -13.85
CA ASP A 289 -5.50 5.16 -13.20
C ASP A 289 -6.18 4.86 -11.84
N SER A 290 -5.93 5.69 -10.83
CA SER A 290 -6.58 5.49 -9.53
C SER A 290 -8.06 5.86 -9.56
N ASP A 291 -8.94 4.99 -9.04
CA ASP A 291 -10.36 5.28 -8.84
C ASP A 291 -10.65 5.82 -7.44
N LEU A 292 -11.63 6.72 -7.31
CA LEU A 292 -12.00 7.29 -6.01
C LEU A 292 -13.08 6.45 -5.33
N LEU A 293 -12.90 6.22 -4.04
CA LEU A 293 -13.84 5.53 -3.17
C LEU A 293 -14.43 6.52 -2.16
N LEU A 294 -15.73 6.79 -2.27
CA LEU A 294 -16.40 7.80 -1.45
C LEU A 294 -17.50 7.15 -0.58
N GLY A 295 -17.30 7.14 0.73
CA GLY A 295 -18.26 6.57 1.68
C GLY A 295 -19.39 7.54 2.06
N ALA A 296 -20.63 7.05 2.09
CA ALA A 296 -21.83 7.74 2.53
C ALA A 296 -22.64 6.87 3.50
N LYS A 297 -22.21 6.85 4.76
CA LYS A 297 -22.70 5.91 5.78
C LYS A 297 -24.20 5.95 6.09
N ASN A 298 -24.90 7.00 5.69
CA ASN A 298 -26.31 7.17 5.98
C ASN A 298 -27.18 7.16 4.71
N HIS A 299 -26.59 6.82 3.56
CA HIS A 299 -27.31 6.77 2.30
C HIS A 299 -28.63 6.00 2.42
N ASP A 300 -29.72 6.65 2.00
CA ASP A 300 -31.10 6.17 2.04
C ASP A 300 -31.53 5.59 0.67
N GLY A 301 -30.82 4.57 0.18
CA GLY A 301 -31.07 3.88 -1.08
C GLY A 301 -31.92 2.61 -0.92
N ILE A 302 -31.34 1.44 -1.20
CA ILE A 302 -32.00 0.12 -1.05
C ILE A 302 -32.62 -0.08 0.35
N ALA A 303 -31.91 0.34 1.40
CA ALA A 303 -32.39 0.31 2.78
C ALA A 303 -32.22 1.68 3.45
N ALA A 304 -33.14 2.03 4.36
CA ALA A 304 -33.06 3.29 5.10
C ALA A 304 -31.79 3.31 5.99
N ASN A 305 -30.98 4.35 5.83
CA ASN A 305 -29.64 4.51 6.42
C ASN A 305 -28.78 3.25 6.22
N GLY A 306 -29.01 2.51 5.14
CA GLY A 306 -28.22 1.32 4.81
C GLY A 306 -26.77 1.69 4.55
N GLY A 307 -26.55 2.91 4.04
CA GLY A 307 -25.24 3.41 3.67
C GLY A 307 -24.82 2.92 2.29
N ALA A 308 -23.84 3.60 1.69
CA ALA A 308 -23.31 3.24 0.38
C ALA A 308 -21.85 3.67 0.24
N VAL A 309 -21.18 3.06 -0.74
CA VAL A 309 -19.93 3.54 -1.32
C VAL A 309 -20.14 3.87 -2.79
N TYR A 310 -19.56 4.98 -3.22
CA TYR A 310 -19.51 5.42 -4.60
C TYR A 310 -18.10 5.20 -5.13
N VAL A 311 -17.98 4.59 -6.30
CA VAL A 311 -16.71 4.42 -7.02
C VAL A 311 -16.71 5.37 -8.22
N VAL A 312 -15.76 6.30 -8.26
CA VAL A 312 -15.57 7.28 -9.34
C VAL A 312 -14.36 6.83 -10.18
N PRO A 313 -14.51 6.59 -11.50
CA PRO A 313 -13.41 6.14 -12.33
C PRO A 313 -12.30 7.20 -12.47
N GLY A 314 -11.05 6.74 -12.52
CA GLY A 314 -9.85 7.50 -12.87
C GLY A 314 -9.73 7.88 -14.36
N GLY A 315 -8.62 8.52 -14.72
CA GLY A 315 -8.19 8.74 -16.12
C GLY A 315 -8.95 9.81 -16.91
N ASN A 316 -10.10 10.28 -16.41
CA ASN A 316 -10.86 11.37 -17.01
C ASN A 316 -11.10 12.49 -16.00
N THR A 317 -10.23 13.48 -16.02
CA THR A 317 -10.28 14.63 -15.10
C THR A 317 -11.44 15.58 -15.44
N PRO A 318 -12.48 15.70 -14.58
CA PRO A 318 -13.55 16.66 -14.80
C PRO A 318 -13.07 18.10 -14.58
N ALA A 319 -13.87 19.08 -15.02
CA ALA A 319 -13.60 20.47 -14.69
C ALA A 319 -13.78 20.73 -13.19
N LEU A 320 -12.98 21.66 -12.62
CA LEU A 320 -13.09 22.08 -11.23
C LEU A 320 -14.53 22.49 -10.85
N GLY A 321 -14.86 22.31 -9.57
CA GLY A 321 -16.17 22.62 -9.02
C GLY A 321 -17.13 21.41 -8.97
N PRO A 322 -18.44 21.67 -8.74
CA PRO A 322 -19.40 20.61 -8.41
C PRO A 322 -19.72 19.68 -9.58
N GLN A 323 -19.62 18.38 -9.32
CA GLN A 323 -20.00 17.29 -10.23
C GLN A 323 -21.32 16.63 -9.80
N ILE A 324 -22.04 16.08 -10.78
CA ILE A 324 -23.25 15.29 -10.54
C ILE A 324 -22.84 13.82 -10.34
N LEU A 325 -22.83 13.34 -9.09
CA LEU A 325 -22.40 11.97 -8.76
C LEU A 325 -23.15 10.89 -9.54
N SER A 326 -24.48 11.00 -9.65
CA SER A 326 -25.31 9.96 -10.27
C SER A 326 -25.01 9.65 -11.74
N GLU A 327 -24.21 10.48 -12.42
CA GLU A 327 -23.84 10.30 -13.83
C GLU A 327 -22.45 9.67 -14.03
N VAL A 328 -21.63 9.62 -12.98
CA VAL A 328 -20.19 9.35 -13.08
C VAL A 328 -19.69 8.26 -12.13
N VAL A 329 -20.57 7.45 -11.57
CA VAL A 329 -20.20 6.48 -10.52
C VAL A 329 -20.89 5.13 -10.64
N THR A 330 -20.24 4.12 -10.06
CA THR A 330 -20.89 2.88 -9.61
C THR A 330 -21.24 3.00 -8.13
N ILE A 331 -22.44 2.56 -7.72
CA ILE A 331 -22.91 2.65 -6.32
C ILE A 331 -23.13 1.25 -5.77
N TYR A 332 -22.48 0.94 -4.65
CA TYR A 332 -22.75 -0.28 -3.86
C TYR A 332 -23.39 0.10 -2.53
N ALA A 333 -24.62 -0.33 -2.31
CA ALA A 333 -25.42 0.07 -1.16
C ALA A 333 -25.77 -1.08 -0.23
N GLY A 334 -25.91 -0.73 1.05
CA GLY A 334 -26.30 -1.64 2.11
C GLY A 334 -27.75 -2.08 2.01
N THR A 335 -28.00 -3.35 2.30
CA THR A 335 -29.34 -3.96 2.24
C THR A 335 -30.04 -4.06 3.60
N GLU A 336 -29.32 -3.76 4.69
CA GLU A 336 -29.85 -3.77 6.06
C GLU A 336 -29.99 -2.33 6.59
N GLU A 337 -31.14 -2.05 7.19
CA GLU A 337 -31.44 -0.74 7.78
C GLU A 337 -30.40 -0.36 8.83
N SER A 338 -29.85 0.86 8.73
CA SER A 338 -28.85 1.38 9.66
C SER A 338 -27.55 0.56 9.76
N ALA A 339 -27.23 -0.30 8.79
CA ALA A 339 -25.96 -1.04 8.78
C ALA A 339 -24.73 -0.12 8.61
N ALA A 340 -24.96 1.07 8.06
CA ALA A 340 -23.97 2.10 7.82
C ALA A 340 -22.82 1.65 6.91
N VAL A 341 -23.14 0.97 5.81
CA VAL A 341 -22.18 0.64 4.75
C VAL A 341 -21.53 1.91 4.22
N GLY A 342 -20.22 1.87 3.95
CA GLY A 342 -19.46 3.06 3.59
C GLY A 342 -19.21 4.00 4.77
N PHE A 343 -19.29 3.48 6.01
CA PHE A 343 -18.74 4.17 7.18
C PHE A 343 -17.24 4.35 7.07
N TRP A 344 -16.58 3.31 6.54
CA TRP A 344 -15.20 3.34 6.12
C TRP A 344 -15.05 2.60 4.79
N VAL A 345 -14.14 3.06 3.95
CA VAL A 345 -13.82 2.46 2.65
C VAL A 345 -12.31 2.48 2.48
N THR A 346 -11.75 1.42 1.90
CA THR A 346 -10.34 1.38 1.50
C THR A 346 -10.19 0.55 0.23
N GLY A 347 -9.24 0.97 -0.60
CA GLY A 347 -8.61 0.10 -1.58
C GLY A 347 -7.80 -1.00 -0.93
N LEU A 348 -7.72 -2.15 -1.58
CA LEU A 348 -6.72 -3.18 -1.32
C LEU A 348 -6.11 -3.59 -2.65
N GLU A 349 -4.80 -3.44 -2.79
CA GLU A 349 -4.06 -3.80 -3.99
C GLU A 349 -3.51 -5.21 -3.85
N SER A 350 -3.61 -6.00 -4.91
CA SER A 350 -3.10 -7.38 -4.94
C SER A 350 -3.59 -8.32 -3.80
N PHE A 351 -4.70 -8.00 -3.12
CA PHE A 351 -5.27 -8.83 -2.05
C PHE A 351 -5.63 -10.25 -2.51
N GLY A 352 -6.04 -10.38 -3.78
CA GLY A 352 -6.33 -11.68 -4.41
C GLY A 352 -5.22 -12.19 -5.34
N GLY A 353 -4.05 -11.56 -5.36
CA GLY A 353 -2.97 -11.81 -6.32
C GLY A 353 -2.66 -10.60 -7.19
N ALA A 354 -1.56 -10.67 -7.95
CA ALA A 354 -1.11 -9.55 -8.78
C ALA A 354 -2.22 -9.03 -9.74
N GLY A 355 -2.54 -7.74 -9.61
CA GLY A 355 -3.59 -7.08 -10.40
C GLY A 355 -5.03 -7.40 -9.96
N ASP A 356 -5.23 -8.17 -8.89
CA ASP A 356 -6.54 -8.43 -8.30
C ASP A 356 -6.80 -7.45 -7.15
N ASN A 357 -7.23 -6.25 -7.52
CA ASN A 357 -7.58 -5.19 -6.58
C ASN A 357 -8.97 -5.41 -5.99
N TYR A 358 -9.17 -4.99 -4.75
CA TYR A 358 -10.44 -5.11 -4.02
C TYR A 358 -10.83 -3.76 -3.43
N LEU A 359 -12.14 -3.56 -3.36
CA LEU A 359 -12.76 -2.56 -2.51
C LEU A 359 -13.21 -3.23 -1.22
N ALA A 360 -12.71 -2.75 -0.07
CA ALA A 360 -13.17 -3.17 1.24
C ALA A 360 -14.07 -2.10 1.87
N VAL A 361 -15.27 -2.49 2.31
CA VAL A 361 -16.31 -1.55 2.77
C VAL A 361 -16.82 -1.95 4.16
N GLY A 362 -16.66 -1.03 5.11
CA GLY A 362 -17.11 -1.21 6.50
C GLY A 362 -18.59 -0.88 6.70
N GLY A 363 -19.29 -1.76 7.40
CA GLY A 363 -20.66 -1.60 7.90
C GLY A 363 -20.73 -1.87 9.41
N PRO A 364 -20.15 -1.01 10.26
CA PRO A 364 -19.92 -1.32 11.68
C PRO A 364 -21.20 -1.45 12.51
N MET A 365 -22.34 -1.02 11.98
CA MET A 365 -23.63 -1.10 12.67
C MET A 365 -24.44 -2.33 12.28
N TYR A 366 -23.90 -3.20 11.41
CA TYR A 366 -24.55 -4.41 10.91
C TYR A 366 -24.98 -5.37 12.04
N GLY A 367 -26.21 -5.86 11.92
CA GLY A 367 -26.85 -6.81 12.83
C GLY A 367 -27.42 -6.17 14.10
N ALA A 368 -28.48 -6.78 14.66
CA ALA A 368 -29.17 -6.27 15.85
C ALA A 368 -28.30 -6.10 17.11
N GLN A 369 -27.11 -6.71 17.14
CA GLN A 369 -26.13 -6.59 18.23
C GLN A 369 -24.92 -5.71 17.84
N GLN A 370 -24.98 -5.00 16.72
CA GLN A 370 -23.91 -4.13 16.21
C GLN A 370 -22.57 -4.86 16.16
N ARG A 371 -22.56 -6.01 15.49
CA ARG A 371 -21.34 -6.81 15.37
C ARG A 371 -20.34 -6.13 14.45
N GLY A 372 -20.88 -5.49 13.41
CA GLY A 372 -20.13 -4.94 12.31
C GLY A 372 -19.86 -5.96 11.22
N SER A 373 -19.68 -5.44 10.00
CA SER A 373 -19.37 -6.20 8.80
C SER A 373 -18.29 -5.49 7.96
N VAL A 374 -17.59 -6.27 7.15
CA VAL A 374 -16.77 -5.80 6.02
C VAL A 374 -17.18 -6.57 4.78
N TYR A 375 -17.41 -5.86 3.69
CA TYR A 375 -17.69 -6.42 2.38
C TYR A 375 -16.45 -6.28 1.50
N LEU A 376 -16.03 -7.36 0.86
CA LEU A 376 -14.93 -7.39 -0.09
C LEU A 376 -15.50 -7.52 -1.50
N VAL A 377 -15.38 -6.47 -2.30
CA VAL A 377 -15.82 -6.43 -3.69
C VAL A 377 -14.59 -6.48 -4.58
N ARG A 378 -14.46 -7.53 -5.41
CA ARG A 378 -13.33 -7.65 -6.34
C ARG A 378 -13.46 -6.63 -7.49
N GLY A 379 -12.31 -6.10 -7.87
CA GLY A 379 -12.13 -5.16 -8.98
C GLY A 379 -12.67 -5.69 -10.30
N ARG A 380 -13.23 -4.77 -11.09
CA ARG A 380 -13.86 -5.04 -12.40
C ARG A 380 -14.14 -3.75 -13.13
N ALA A 381 -14.25 -3.84 -14.46
CA ALA A 381 -14.70 -2.75 -15.32
C ALA A 381 -15.94 -2.02 -14.78
N LEU A 382 -15.82 -0.71 -14.59
CA LEU A 382 -16.86 0.14 -14.03
C LEU A 382 -18.01 0.38 -15.01
N GLN A 383 -19.25 0.43 -14.49
CA GLN A 383 -20.45 0.74 -15.26
C GLN A 383 -21.02 2.10 -14.84
N LEU A 384 -20.74 3.13 -15.62
CA LEU A 384 -21.16 4.50 -15.31
C LEU A 384 -22.66 4.74 -15.56
N GLY A 385 -23.30 5.49 -14.67
CA GLY A 385 -24.70 5.90 -14.78
C GLY A 385 -25.70 4.74 -14.65
N GLY A 386 -25.31 3.68 -13.93
CA GLY A 386 -26.13 2.50 -13.65
C GLY A 386 -27.11 2.68 -12.49
N GLU A 387 -28.00 1.70 -12.30
CA GLU A 387 -28.83 1.60 -11.09
C GLU A 387 -27.95 1.21 -9.89
N GLU A 388 -28.36 1.64 -8.70
CA GLU A 388 -27.72 1.28 -7.42
C GLU A 388 -27.67 -0.25 -7.24
N GLN A 389 -26.50 -0.78 -6.87
CA GLN A 389 -26.25 -2.21 -6.71
C GLN A 389 -26.23 -2.63 -5.24
N SER A 390 -26.74 -3.83 -4.96
CA SER A 390 -26.68 -4.42 -3.62
C SER A 390 -25.27 -4.90 -3.32
N ILE A 391 -24.60 -4.30 -2.33
CA ILE A 391 -23.25 -4.74 -1.94
C ILE A 391 -23.24 -6.21 -1.48
N TRP A 392 -24.36 -6.70 -0.95
CA TRP A 392 -24.51 -8.09 -0.54
C TRP A 392 -24.46 -9.08 -1.71
N GLU A 393 -24.96 -8.67 -2.88
CA GLU A 393 -24.96 -9.53 -4.07
C GLU A 393 -23.66 -9.41 -4.87
N GLU A 394 -22.99 -8.26 -4.74
CA GLU A 394 -21.78 -7.93 -5.50
C GLU A 394 -20.48 -8.31 -4.80
N ALA A 395 -20.49 -8.46 -3.46
CA ALA A 395 -19.31 -8.83 -2.70
C ALA A 395 -18.91 -10.29 -2.96
N GLN A 396 -17.60 -10.51 -3.12
CA GLN A 396 -16.99 -11.84 -3.22
C GLN A 396 -17.00 -12.55 -1.86
N ALA A 397 -16.85 -11.78 -0.77
CA ALA A 397 -16.98 -12.27 0.59
C ALA A 397 -17.49 -11.18 1.54
N TRP A 398 -18.13 -11.58 2.63
CA TRP A 398 -18.38 -10.72 3.78
C TRP A 398 -17.85 -11.32 5.08
N LEU A 399 -17.14 -10.50 5.84
CA LEU A 399 -16.56 -10.86 7.13
C LEU A 399 -17.28 -10.13 8.26
N LEU A 400 -17.49 -10.81 9.38
CA LEU A 400 -18.32 -10.31 10.46
C LEU A 400 -17.57 -10.32 11.80
N GLY A 401 -17.80 -9.28 12.61
CA GLY A 401 -17.28 -9.21 13.97
C GLY A 401 -18.08 -10.03 14.98
N ALA A 402 -17.59 -10.07 16.23
CA ALA A 402 -18.36 -10.56 17.35
C ALA A 402 -19.39 -9.51 17.82
N ASN A 403 -20.32 -9.92 18.69
CA ASN A 403 -21.42 -9.06 19.10
C ASN A 403 -20.95 -7.82 19.88
N GLY A 404 -21.31 -6.63 19.39
CA GLY A 404 -20.99 -5.35 20.02
C GLY A 404 -19.61 -4.79 19.67
N ASP A 405 -18.85 -5.48 18.81
CA ASP A 405 -17.49 -5.10 18.44
C ASP A 405 -17.44 -3.86 17.54
N GLN A 406 -18.49 -3.65 16.73
CA GLN A 406 -18.52 -2.66 15.65
C GLN A 406 -17.32 -2.81 14.70
N ALA A 407 -17.01 -4.06 14.33
CA ALA A 407 -15.94 -4.36 13.38
C ALA A 407 -16.19 -3.70 12.01
N GLY A 408 -15.13 -3.28 11.32
CA GLY A 408 -15.25 -2.48 10.10
C GLY A 408 -15.56 -1.01 10.35
N SER A 409 -15.20 -0.51 11.54
CA SER A 409 -15.30 0.91 11.86
C SER A 409 -14.16 1.74 11.26
N GLU A 410 -13.06 1.07 10.90
CA GLU A 410 -11.91 1.59 10.13
C GLU A 410 -11.21 0.40 9.46
N LEU A 411 -10.70 0.59 8.25
CA LEU A 411 -10.06 -0.43 7.41
C LEU A 411 -8.86 0.17 6.68
N GLN A 412 -7.79 -0.60 6.49
CA GLN A 412 -6.68 -0.20 5.62
C GLN A 412 -5.91 -1.45 5.15
N GLY A 413 -5.21 -1.38 4.01
CA GLY A 413 -4.34 -2.45 3.53
C GLY A 413 -3.05 -2.56 4.33
N ALA A 414 -2.83 -3.67 5.01
CA ALA A 414 -1.70 -3.86 5.91
C ALA A 414 -0.34 -3.95 5.20
N GLY A 415 -0.34 -4.07 3.86
CA GLY A 415 0.84 -4.50 3.12
C GLY A 415 1.02 -6.02 3.15
N ASP A 416 2.14 -6.52 2.65
CA ASP A 416 2.54 -7.94 2.78
C ASP A 416 3.28 -8.14 4.09
N VAL A 417 2.55 -8.58 5.11
CA VAL A 417 3.08 -8.72 6.48
C VAL A 417 3.57 -10.13 6.80
N ASP A 418 3.30 -11.09 5.91
CA ASP A 418 3.69 -12.49 6.09
C ASP A 418 4.62 -13.06 4.99
N GLY A 419 4.93 -12.25 3.98
CA GLY A 419 5.93 -12.49 2.94
C GLY A 419 5.43 -13.41 1.83
N ASP A 420 4.12 -13.50 1.61
CA ASP A 420 3.53 -14.35 0.57
C ASP A 420 3.26 -13.61 -0.75
N GLY A 421 3.52 -12.30 -0.80
CA GLY A 421 3.34 -11.41 -1.93
C GLY A 421 1.90 -10.94 -2.12
N LEU A 422 0.99 -11.23 -1.20
CA LEU A 422 -0.36 -10.69 -1.15
C LEU A 422 -0.45 -9.60 -0.09
N GLN A 423 -1.30 -8.61 -0.35
CA GLN A 423 -1.58 -7.60 0.66
C GLN A 423 -2.59 -8.14 1.68
N GLU A 424 -2.31 -7.92 2.97
CA GLU A 424 -3.23 -8.12 4.08
C GLU A 424 -4.21 -6.96 4.26
N MET A 425 -5.27 -7.17 5.04
CA MET A 425 -6.17 -6.10 5.45
C MET A 425 -6.22 -5.97 6.98
N ILE A 426 -6.16 -4.74 7.49
CA ILE A 426 -6.36 -4.41 8.90
C ILE A 426 -7.82 -3.98 9.13
N VAL A 427 -8.47 -4.53 10.15
CA VAL A 427 -9.87 -4.24 10.50
C VAL A 427 -10.01 -3.82 11.95
N SER A 428 -10.57 -2.64 12.16
CA SER A 428 -10.83 -2.09 13.49
C SER A 428 -12.15 -2.56 14.12
N ALA A 429 -12.09 -2.95 15.39
CA ALA A 429 -13.22 -3.34 16.25
C ALA A 429 -13.13 -2.63 17.62
N LEU A 430 -13.07 -1.30 17.61
CA LEU A 430 -12.76 -0.47 18.78
C LEU A 430 -13.74 -0.57 19.96
N LYS A 431 -14.94 -1.15 19.76
CA LYS A 431 -15.92 -1.35 20.84
C LYS A 431 -15.83 -2.73 21.50
N ALA A 432 -15.01 -3.62 20.97
CA ALA A 432 -14.83 -4.97 21.49
C ALA A 432 -14.48 -4.98 22.99
N ASP A 433 -14.96 -6.01 23.67
CA ASP A 433 -14.65 -6.35 25.06
C ASP A 433 -14.76 -5.16 26.02
N ASN A 434 -15.95 -4.54 26.10
CA ASN A 434 -16.20 -3.36 26.93
C ASN A 434 -15.25 -2.19 26.59
N ARG A 435 -15.04 -1.96 25.28
CA ARG A 435 -14.24 -0.84 24.75
C ARG A 435 -12.75 -0.93 25.11
N THR A 436 -12.28 -2.12 25.43
CA THR A 436 -10.83 -2.42 25.44
C THR A 436 -10.30 -2.29 24.01
N GLY A 437 -11.10 -2.74 23.03
CA GLY A 437 -10.83 -2.59 21.61
C GLY A 437 -9.97 -3.74 21.05
N ARG A 438 -10.06 -3.92 19.74
CA ARG A 438 -9.42 -4.99 18.99
C ARG A 438 -9.12 -4.53 17.57
N ALA A 439 -8.04 -5.05 17.00
CA ALA A 439 -7.73 -4.99 15.57
C ALA A 439 -7.53 -6.42 15.05
N TYR A 440 -8.03 -6.69 13.85
CA TYR A 440 -7.82 -7.95 13.14
C TYR A 440 -6.92 -7.70 11.94
N ILE A 441 -5.98 -8.60 11.68
CA ILE A 441 -5.23 -8.64 10.42
C ILE A 441 -5.76 -9.84 9.66
N VAL A 442 -6.32 -9.60 8.49
CA VAL A 442 -6.91 -10.60 7.59
C VAL A 442 -5.92 -10.87 6.49
N GLN A 443 -5.51 -12.13 6.34
CA GLN A 443 -4.59 -12.60 5.30
C GLN A 443 -5.14 -12.30 3.89
N GLY A 444 -4.26 -11.91 2.98
CA GLY A 444 -4.53 -11.92 1.54
C GLY A 444 -4.97 -13.31 1.11
N ASP A 445 -6.04 -13.41 0.32
CA ASP A 445 -6.61 -14.70 -0.06
C ASP A 445 -7.35 -14.62 -1.41
N PRO A 446 -6.81 -15.22 -2.50
CA PRO A 446 -7.48 -15.29 -3.80
C PRO A 446 -8.83 -16.04 -3.74
N GLU A 447 -9.02 -16.89 -2.74
CA GLU A 447 -10.22 -17.70 -2.52
C GLU A 447 -10.98 -17.25 -1.26
N ILE A 448 -10.86 -15.97 -0.86
CA ILE A 448 -11.53 -15.44 0.34
C ILE A 448 -13.02 -15.79 0.34
N THR A 449 -13.48 -16.30 1.48
CA THR A 449 -14.86 -16.74 1.73
C THR A 449 -15.43 -16.07 2.96
N ASP A 450 -16.76 -15.98 3.01
CA ASP A 450 -17.51 -15.46 4.16
C ASP A 450 -17.08 -16.10 5.48
N GLY A 451 -17.13 -15.33 6.56
CA GLY A 451 -16.79 -15.85 7.88
C GLY A 451 -16.68 -14.79 8.96
N PHE A 452 -15.92 -15.14 9.99
CA PHE A 452 -15.61 -14.26 11.11
C PHE A 452 -14.14 -13.84 11.07
N PHE A 453 -13.82 -12.62 11.50
CA PHE A 453 -12.45 -12.12 11.45
C PHE A 453 -11.46 -12.94 12.29
N GLU A 454 -11.89 -13.52 13.41
CA GLU A 454 -11.01 -14.37 14.26
C GLU A 454 -10.47 -15.61 13.53
N GLU A 455 -11.07 -15.99 12.40
CA GLU A 455 -10.72 -17.19 11.64
C GLU A 455 -9.82 -16.88 10.43
N LYS A 456 -9.49 -15.60 10.18
CA LYS A 456 -8.87 -15.14 8.93
C LYS A 456 -7.46 -14.56 9.08
N GLY A 457 -6.89 -14.58 10.27
CA GLY A 457 -5.53 -14.12 10.51
C GLY A 457 -5.27 -13.78 11.98
N TRP A 458 -4.53 -12.70 12.25
CA TRP A 458 -4.13 -12.31 13.60
C TRP A 458 -5.21 -11.49 14.30
N THR A 459 -5.28 -11.64 15.63
CA THR A 459 -6.15 -10.83 16.48
C THR A 459 -5.33 -10.11 17.55
N PHE A 460 -5.31 -8.78 17.50
CA PHE A 460 -4.66 -7.92 18.48
C PHE A 460 -5.69 -7.27 19.41
N VAL A 461 -5.45 -7.34 20.72
CA VAL A 461 -6.38 -6.84 21.74
C VAL A 461 -5.74 -5.77 22.61
N GLY A 462 -6.52 -4.75 22.95
CA GLY A 462 -6.17 -3.82 24.02
C GLY A 462 -6.09 -4.54 25.37
N SER A 463 -5.53 -3.88 26.36
CA SER A 463 -5.28 -4.45 27.69
C SER A 463 -6.20 -3.86 28.77
N GLU A 464 -6.69 -2.64 28.60
CA GLU A 464 -7.49 -1.95 29.61
C GLU A 464 -8.87 -1.47 29.10
N PRO A 465 -9.95 -1.56 29.90
CA PRO A 465 -11.26 -1.06 29.51
C PRO A 465 -11.24 0.44 29.16
N GLY A 466 -11.70 0.76 27.95
CA GLY A 466 -11.68 2.12 27.43
C GLY A 466 -10.36 2.54 26.80
N GLU A 467 -9.39 1.66 26.62
CA GLU A 467 -8.18 1.93 25.81
C GLU A 467 -8.55 2.20 24.34
N LEU A 468 -9.63 1.58 23.85
CA LEU A 468 -10.12 1.71 22.47
C LEU A 468 -9.05 1.34 21.44
N ALA A 469 -8.31 0.26 21.66
CA ALA A 469 -7.38 -0.27 20.65
C ALA A 469 -8.11 -0.55 19.32
N GLY A 470 -7.45 -0.26 18.21
CA GLY A 470 -8.09 -0.22 16.89
C GLY A 470 -9.00 1.00 16.74
N SER A 471 -8.70 2.12 17.40
CA SER A 471 -9.42 3.38 17.15
C SER A 471 -9.05 4.03 15.83
N SER A 472 -7.89 3.65 15.31
CA SER A 472 -7.39 3.88 13.96
C SER A 472 -6.33 2.83 13.62
N VAL A 473 -6.10 2.55 12.34
CA VAL A 473 -5.14 1.53 11.88
C VAL A 473 -4.44 1.97 10.60
N ALA A 474 -3.18 1.54 10.42
CA ALA A 474 -2.39 1.73 9.21
C ALA A 474 -1.38 0.58 9.05
N GLY A 475 -1.00 0.29 7.82
CA GLY A 475 0.07 -0.63 7.42
C GLY A 475 0.59 -0.25 6.03
N GLY A 476 1.33 -1.16 5.41
CA GLY A 476 1.92 -0.95 4.08
C GLY A 476 3.20 -0.12 4.11
N GLY A 477 3.98 -0.23 5.18
CA GLY A 477 5.35 0.28 5.19
C GLY A 477 6.27 -0.48 6.15
N ASP A 478 7.56 -0.48 5.83
CA ASP A 478 8.63 -1.24 6.49
C ASP A 478 9.40 -0.33 7.47
N VAL A 479 8.98 -0.34 8.73
CA VAL A 479 9.49 0.58 9.76
C VAL A 479 10.78 0.03 10.40
N ASP A 480 11.11 -1.24 10.21
CA ASP A 480 12.32 -1.86 10.75
C ASP A 480 13.35 -2.34 9.72
N GLY A 481 13.06 -2.14 8.42
CA GLY A 481 13.95 -2.34 7.28
C GLY A 481 14.18 -3.82 6.97
N ASP A 482 13.21 -4.69 7.26
CA ASP A 482 13.30 -6.13 7.05
C ASP A 482 12.72 -6.61 5.69
N GLY A 483 12.15 -5.69 4.93
CA GLY A 483 11.56 -5.89 3.61
C GLY A 483 10.10 -6.37 3.64
N LEU A 484 9.46 -6.38 4.80
CA LEU A 484 8.04 -6.72 4.96
C LEU A 484 7.29 -5.56 5.62
N ASP A 485 5.99 -5.50 5.37
CA ASP A 485 5.17 -4.41 5.88
C ASP A 485 4.81 -4.60 7.37
N ASP A 486 4.86 -3.49 8.11
CA ASP A 486 4.51 -3.41 9.52
C ASP A 486 3.12 -2.83 9.74
N VAL A 487 2.57 -3.05 10.93
CA VAL A 487 1.22 -2.60 11.30
C VAL A 487 1.24 -1.64 12.48
N LEU A 488 0.58 -0.49 12.32
CA LEU A 488 0.38 0.53 13.35
C LEU A 488 -1.09 0.56 13.81
N ILE A 489 -1.31 0.35 15.11
CA ILE A 489 -2.65 0.32 15.73
C ILE A 489 -2.79 1.46 16.74
N GLY A 490 -3.72 2.37 16.48
CA GLY A 490 -4.07 3.48 17.37
C GLY A 490 -5.00 3.06 18.52
N ALA A 491 -4.79 3.69 19.68
CA ALA A 491 -5.58 3.53 20.90
C ALA A 491 -5.76 4.88 21.60
N ARG A 492 -6.73 5.66 21.13
CA ARG A 492 -6.97 7.04 21.58
C ARG A 492 -7.39 7.21 23.04
N ALA A 493 -7.77 6.12 23.70
CA ALA A 493 -8.39 6.07 25.03
C ALA A 493 -9.71 6.87 25.20
N ASP A 494 -10.61 6.36 26.04
CA ASP A 494 -11.81 7.06 26.47
C ASP A 494 -11.53 7.89 27.73
N LEU A 495 -11.71 9.20 27.59
CA LEU A 495 -11.57 10.20 28.65
C LEU A 495 -12.48 9.96 29.88
N GLN A 496 -13.54 9.15 29.75
CA GLN A 496 -14.47 8.90 30.86
C GLN A 496 -14.07 7.74 31.78
N SER A 497 -13.32 6.75 31.29
CA SER A 497 -13.02 5.51 32.02
C SER A 497 -11.56 5.36 32.41
N ALA A 498 -10.63 5.92 31.61
CA ALA A 498 -9.20 5.91 31.89
C ALA A 498 -8.57 7.14 31.24
N PRO A 499 -8.40 8.26 31.97
CA PRO A 499 -7.80 9.42 31.37
C PRO A 499 -6.31 9.08 31.14
N SER A 500 -5.97 8.94 29.87
CA SER A 500 -4.69 8.50 29.35
C SER A 500 -4.28 9.48 28.24
N PRO A 501 -2.99 9.67 27.97
CA PRO A 501 -2.55 10.43 26.82
C PRO A 501 -2.98 9.86 25.47
N GLY A 502 -3.40 8.59 25.44
CA GLY A 502 -3.58 7.81 24.23
C GLY A 502 -2.27 7.13 23.83
N ARG A 503 -2.36 6.16 22.93
CA ARG A 503 -1.25 5.30 22.50
C ARG A 503 -1.34 4.94 21.02
N ALA A 504 -0.21 4.57 20.45
CA ALA A 504 -0.15 3.78 19.23
C ALA A 504 0.78 2.58 19.46
N PHE A 505 0.53 1.47 18.76
CA PHE A 505 1.29 0.25 18.86
C PHE A 505 1.80 -0.15 17.48
N LEU A 506 3.12 -0.26 17.33
CA LEU A 506 3.76 -0.81 16.14
C LEU A 506 3.97 -2.32 16.37
N VAL A 507 3.52 -3.12 15.41
CA VAL A 507 3.68 -4.57 15.39
C VAL A 507 4.36 -4.93 14.09
N THR A 508 5.57 -5.47 14.17
CA THR A 508 6.36 -5.73 12.98
C THR A 508 6.01 -7.06 12.30
N ALA A 509 6.29 -7.20 11.01
CA ALA A 509 6.11 -8.46 10.27
C ALA A 509 6.83 -9.64 10.97
N ALA A 510 8.12 -9.45 11.29
CA ALA A 510 8.91 -10.42 12.05
C ALA A 510 8.25 -10.80 13.39
N ARG A 511 7.54 -9.86 14.03
CA ARG A 511 6.81 -10.11 15.26
C ARG A 511 5.52 -10.89 15.03
N MET A 512 4.77 -10.60 13.98
CA MET A 512 3.55 -11.34 13.60
C MET A 512 3.87 -12.80 13.25
N ALA A 513 4.97 -13.04 12.53
CA ALA A 513 5.47 -14.39 12.23
C ALA A 513 5.79 -15.19 13.50
N GLN A 514 6.34 -14.56 14.55
CA GLN A 514 6.62 -15.22 15.83
C GLN A 514 5.37 -15.57 16.62
N LEU A 515 4.33 -14.75 16.52
CA LEU A 515 3.07 -14.93 17.24
C LEU A 515 2.20 -16.03 16.59
N GLY A 516 2.18 -16.08 15.26
CA GLY A 516 1.23 -16.85 14.48
C GLY A 516 -0.21 -16.36 14.63
N THR A 517 -1.14 -16.90 13.84
CA THR A 517 -2.56 -16.44 13.79
C THR A 517 -3.43 -16.99 14.94
N ALA A 518 -2.87 -17.81 15.82
CA ALA A 518 -3.64 -18.53 16.82
C ALA A 518 -3.88 -17.70 18.10
N GLY A 519 -5.13 -17.28 18.29
CA GLY A 519 -5.60 -16.66 19.53
C GLY A 519 -5.49 -15.13 19.52
N ALA A 520 -5.66 -14.53 20.70
CA ALA A 520 -5.59 -13.08 20.88
C ALA A 520 -4.24 -12.66 21.46
N HIS A 521 -3.62 -11.67 20.82
CA HIS A 521 -2.30 -11.14 21.15
C HIS A 521 -2.43 -9.77 21.84
N PRO A 522 -2.00 -9.62 23.10
CA PRO A 522 -2.12 -8.34 23.80
C PRO A 522 -1.13 -7.29 23.27
N LEU A 523 -1.65 -6.13 22.87
CA LEU A 523 -0.85 -5.01 22.35
C LEU A 523 0.13 -4.42 23.35
N ALA A 524 -0.08 -4.61 24.66
CA ALA A 524 0.84 -4.16 25.69
C ALA A 524 2.23 -4.81 25.67
N ASN A 525 2.42 -5.85 24.83
CA ASN A 525 3.72 -6.50 24.63
C ASN A 525 4.50 -5.97 23.43
N GLU A 526 3.91 -5.07 22.64
CA GLU A 526 4.44 -4.60 21.37
C GLU A 526 5.07 -3.20 21.51
N ILE A 527 5.72 -2.70 20.45
CA ILE A 527 6.37 -1.38 20.47
C ILE A 527 5.28 -0.34 20.72
N THR A 528 5.42 0.42 21.82
CA THR A 528 4.36 1.32 22.29
C THR A 528 4.81 2.77 22.23
N LEU A 529 4.06 3.61 21.53
CA LEU A 529 4.19 5.06 21.56
C LEU A 529 3.12 5.66 22.49
N ILE A 530 3.53 6.53 23.41
CA ILE A 530 2.65 7.14 24.41
C ILE A 530 2.60 8.65 24.22
N GLY A 531 1.38 9.20 24.21
CA GLY A 531 1.14 10.63 24.07
C GLY A 531 1.71 11.46 25.22
N GLU A 532 1.87 12.76 25.01
CA GLU A 532 2.55 13.62 25.98
C GLU A 532 1.75 13.88 27.26
N VAL A 533 0.45 14.17 27.12
CA VAL A 533 -0.40 14.62 28.22
C VAL A 533 -1.73 13.89 28.25
N GLU A 534 -2.20 13.62 29.47
CA GLU A 534 -3.50 13.03 29.75
C GLU A 534 -4.64 13.71 28.97
N GLY A 535 -5.31 12.93 28.13
CA GLY A 535 -6.47 13.35 27.36
C GLY A 535 -6.19 13.94 25.97
N ASP A 536 -4.93 13.94 25.53
CA ASP A 536 -4.52 14.39 24.19
C ASP A 536 -5.09 13.51 23.06
N ARG A 537 -5.39 12.24 23.37
CA ARG A 537 -5.90 11.22 22.44
C ARG A 537 -4.92 10.88 21.32
N LEU A 538 -3.65 10.68 21.64
CA LEU A 538 -2.69 10.09 20.69
C LEU A 538 -3.23 8.75 20.16
N GLY A 539 -3.06 8.49 18.87
CA GLY A 539 -3.61 7.31 18.20
C GLY A 539 -5.09 7.46 17.86
N GLN A 540 -5.58 8.70 17.78
CA GLN A 540 -6.90 9.00 17.22
C GLN A 540 -6.94 8.74 15.71
N ALA A 541 -5.83 8.97 15.02
CA ALA A 541 -5.59 8.66 13.63
C ALA A 541 -4.10 8.28 13.50
N VAL A 542 -3.79 7.33 12.64
CA VAL A 542 -2.41 6.85 12.40
C VAL A 542 -2.21 6.63 10.90
N SER A 543 -0.98 6.79 10.44
CA SER A 543 -0.54 6.48 9.06
C SER A 543 0.94 6.13 9.07
N ILE A 544 1.37 5.34 8.09
CA ILE A 544 2.78 5.14 7.73
C ILE A 544 2.96 5.84 6.38
N PRO A 545 3.47 7.09 6.35
CA PRO A 545 3.56 7.85 5.10
C PRO A 545 4.70 7.40 4.17
N GLY A 546 5.55 6.47 4.59
CA GLY A 546 6.80 6.12 3.95
C GLY A 546 7.99 6.79 4.64
N ASP A 547 9.16 6.70 4.03
CA ASP A 547 10.41 7.28 4.50
C ASP A 547 10.50 8.80 4.19
N LEU A 548 10.36 9.64 5.23
CA LEU A 548 10.32 11.10 5.07
C LEU A 548 11.71 11.74 5.17
N ASP A 549 12.63 11.13 5.91
CA ASP A 549 14.01 11.60 6.07
C ASP A 549 15.06 10.83 5.25
N CYS A 550 14.58 9.89 4.43
CA CYS A 550 15.32 9.08 3.46
C CYS A 550 16.43 8.24 4.07
N ASP A 551 16.22 7.74 5.29
CA ASP A 551 17.21 6.92 6.00
C ASP A 551 17.07 5.41 5.72
N GLY A 552 16.12 5.03 4.85
CA GLY A 552 15.82 3.68 4.42
C GLY A 552 14.79 2.97 5.30
N PHE A 553 14.14 3.68 6.23
CA PHE A 553 13.11 3.14 7.12
C PHE A 553 11.84 3.98 7.04
N ASP A 554 10.69 3.32 6.97
CA ASP A 554 9.44 4.06 6.94
C ASP A 554 9.10 4.71 8.28
N ASP A 555 8.48 5.88 8.20
CA ASP A 555 8.15 6.70 9.36
C ASP A 555 6.71 6.55 9.82
N LEU A 556 6.39 7.10 11.00
CA LEU A 556 5.04 7.07 11.54
C LEU A 556 4.44 8.47 11.65
N LEU A 557 3.19 8.64 11.23
CA LEU A 557 2.39 9.84 11.44
C LEU A 557 1.23 9.56 12.41
N ILE A 558 1.17 10.28 13.53
CA ILE A 558 0.24 9.98 14.63
C ILE A 558 -0.52 11.24 15.08
N GLY A 559 -1.85 11.18 15.00
CA GLY A 559 -2.74 12.27 15.41
C GLY A 559 -3.12 12.24 16.90
N ALA A 560 -3.14 13.43 17.51
CA ALA A 560 -3.61 13.71 18.88
C ALA A 560 -4.55 14.92 18.88
N ASP A 561 -5.77 14.71 18.41
CA ASP A 561 -6.75 15.76 18.10
C ASP A 561 -7.28 16.55 19.32
N ARG A 562 -6.90 16.16 20.54
CA ARG A 562 -7.22 16.90 21.78
C ARG A 562 -6.03 17.49 22.49
N HIS A 563 -4.84 17.41 21.89
CA HIS A 563 -3.67 18.08 22.42
C HIS A 563 -3.94 19.57 22.63
N LYS A 564 -3.60 20.05 23.83
CA LYS A 564 -3.85 21.43 24.25
C LYS A 564 -2.65 22.30 23.94
N THR A 565 -2.75 23.09 22.88
CA THR A 565 -1.68 23.96 22.38
C THR A 565 -1.51 25.25 23.20
N ASP A 566 -2.43 25.54 24.14
CA ASP A 566 -2.35 26.75 24.97
C ASP A 566 -2.73 26.53 26.45
N LYS A 567 -2.36 27.52 27.28
CA LYS A 567 -2.71 27.57 28.71
C LYS A 567 -4.19 27.87 28.96
N LEU A 568 -4.96 28.20 27.91
CA LEU A 568 -6.40 28.48 28.00
C LEU A 568 -7.22 27.18 27.92
N GLY A 569 -6.60 26.07 27.49
CA GLY A 569 -7.17 24.74 27.53
C GLY A 569 -7.98 24.36 26.30
N PHE A 570 -7.81 25.07 25.18
CA PHE A 570 -8.44 24.71 23.91
C PHE A 570 -7.69 23.55 23.24
N ALA A 571 -8.45 22.63 22.65
CA ALA A 571 -7.91 21.49 21.92
C ALA A 571 -7.58 21.90 20.48
N GLY A 572 -6.45 22.59 20.30
CA GLY A 572 -5.91 22.90 18.97
C GLY A 572 -5.57 21.62 18.18
N GLY A 573 -5.20 20.56 18.89
CA GLY A 573 -4.76 19.29 18.31
C GLY A 573 -3.28 19.31 17.91
N ALA A 574 -2.74 18.13 17.66
CA ALA A 574 -1.38 17.92 17.19
C ALA A 574 -1.30 16.69 16.27
N ALA A 575 -0.30 16.68 15.40
CA ALA A 575 0.17 15.51 14.67
C ALA A 575 1.68 15.35 14.91
N TYR A 576 2.14 14.13 15.08
CA TYR A 576 3.54 13.79 15.36
C TYR A 576 4.07 12.92 14.23
N VAL A 577 5.22 13.30 13.68
CA VAL A 577 6.02 12.44 12.80
C VAL A 577 7.09 11.81 13.66
N VAL A 578 7.17 10.48 13.70
CA VAL A 578 8.14 9.72 14.49
C VAL A 578 8.99 8.91 13.53
N PHE A 579 10.27 9.26 13.47
CA PHE A 579 11.20 8.62 12.56
C PHE A 579 11.53 7.17 12.92
N GLY A 580 11.60 6.32 11.91
CA GLY A 580 12.13 4.96 11.97
C GLY A 580 13.66 4.93 12.21
N PRO A 581 14.25 3.74 12.39
CA PRO A 581 13.61 2.53 12.89
C PRO A 581 13.31 2.62 14.40
N LEU A 582 12.29 1.90 14.87
CA LEU A 582 11.92 1.88 16.29
C LEU A 582 12.42 0.63 17.03
N ALA A 583 13.30 0.84 18.00
CA ALA A 583 13.70 -0.23 18.92
C ALA A 583 12.51 -0.75 19.77
N GLY A 584 12.55 -2.03 20.12
CA GLY A 584 11.60 -2.67 21.03
C GLY A 584 11.39 -1.92 22.35
N GLY A 585 10.14 -1.75 22.79
CA GLY A 585 9.81 -1.20 24.11
C GLY A 585 8.81 -0.03 24.06
N VAL A 586 8.94 0.88 25.04
CA VAL A 586 8.03 2.01 25.23
C VAL A 586 8.74 3.32 24.88
N HIS A 587 8.09 4.12 24.03
CA HIS A 587 8.55 5.41 23.53
C HIS A 587 7.60 6.52 23.99
N GLU A 588 8.09 7.41 24.85
CA GLU A 588 7.30 8.52 25.41
C GLU A 588 7.54 9.79 24.59
N LEU A 589 6.53 10.26 23.84
CA LEU A 589 6.68 11.41 22.94
C LEU A 589 7.09 12.69 23.69
N ALA A 590 6.70 12.83 24.96
CA ALA A 590 7.10 13.96 25.80
C ALA A 590 8.62 14.10 26.02
N THR A 591 9.39 13.06 25.72
CA THR A 591 10.86 13.04 25.87
C THR A 591 11.60 12.81 24.55
N ARG A 592 10.89 12.43 23.49
CA ARG A 592 11.46 12.31 22.16
C ARG A 592 11.63 13.70 21.53
N LYS A 593 12.51 13.78 20.53
CA LYS A 593 12.78 15.01 19.77
C LYS A 593 12.25 14.88 18.34
N ASP A 594 11.11 14.23 18.22
CA ASP A 594 10.44 14.00 16.97
C ASP A 594 9.74 15.29 16.50
N VAL A 595 9.26 15.33 15.26
CA VAL A 595 8.58 16.52 14.74
C VAL A 595 7.15 16.54 15.24
N ALA A 596 6.76 17.65 15.88
CA ALA A 596 5.38 17.92 16.25
C ALA A 596 4.82 19.11 15.47
N VAL A 597 3.70 18.86 14.80
CA VAL A 597 2.89 19.87 14.11
C VAL A 597 1.69 20.20 15.00
N TYR A 598 1.57 21.47 15.40
CA TYR A 598 0.52 21.91 16.31
C TYR A 598 -0.54 22.71 15.59
N GLY A 599 -1.81 22.48 15.95
CA GLY A 599 -2.92 23.29 15.50
C GLY A 599 -2.82 24.74 16.01
N HIS A 600 -3.64 25.64 15.46
CA HIS A 600 -3.59 27.04 15.83
C HIS A 600 -3.82 27.24 17.35
N SER A 601 -3.04 28.13 17.96
CA SER A 601 -3.20 28.51 19.36
C SER A 601 -4.21 29.65 19.50
N GLY A 602 -5.26 29.47 20.30
CA GLY A 602 -6.21 30.52 20.67
C GLY A 602 -7.66 30.30 20.20
N LEU A 603 -8.58 30.23 21.17
CA LEU A 603 -10.05 30.31 21.06
C LEU A 603 -10.81 29.30 20.18
N SER A 604 -10.16 28.37 19.48
CA SER A 604 -10.81 27.32 18.66
C SER A 604 -10.35 25.90 19.02
N ASN A 605 -11.26 24.94 18.85
CA ASN A 605 -10.95 23.52 18.99
C ASN A 605 -10.72 22.98 17.57
N ASP A 606 -9.59 23.31 16.96
CA ASP A 606 -9.35 22.99 15.55
C ASP A 606 -9.28 21.48 15.30
N ARG A 607 -8.86 20.72 16.32
CA ARG A 607 -8.69 19.26 16.28
C ARG A 607 -7.76 18.80 15.17
N LEU A 608 -6.64 19.51 14.97
CA LEU A 608 -5.57 19.03 14.09
C LEU A 608 -5.14 17.61 14.50
N GLY A 609 -4.96 16.71 13.53
CA GLY A 609 -4.63 15.31 13.78
C GLY A 609 -5.87 14.46 14.08
N SER A 610 -7.07 14.94 13.73
CA SER A 610 -8.30 14.14 13.79
C SER A 610 -8.36 13.05 12.73
N ALA A 611 -7.67 13.29 11.61
CA ALA A 611 -7.44 12.38 10.50
C ALA A 611 -6.01 12.66 10.01
N VAL A 612 -5.29 11.62 9.61
CA VAL A 612 -3.96 11.71 9.01
C VAL A 612 -3.88 10.66 7.90
N ALA A 613 -3.11 10.93 6.86
CA ALA A 613 -2.81 9.96 5.80
C ALA A 613 -1.49 10.31 5.11
N ALA A 614 -0.86 9.31 4.50
CA ALA A 614 0.07 9.53 3.41
C ALA A 614 -0.63 10.32 2.30
N ALA A 615 0.05 11.31 1.73
CA ALA A 615 -0.42 12.02 0.55
C ALA A 615 0.22 11.48 -0.74
N GLY A 616 1.28 10.66 -0.63
CA GLY A 616 2.17 10.36 -1.75
C GLY A 616 3.04 11.58 -2.07
N ASP A 617 3.78 11.55 -3.16
CA ASP A 617 4.62 12.68 -3.60
C ASP A 617 3.77 13.68 -4.41
N VAL A 618 3.30 14.74 -3.76
CA VAL A 618 2.39 15.73 -4.38
C VAL A 618 3.19 16.83 -5.09
N ASP A 619 4.36 17.21 -4.56
CA ASP A 619 5.22 18.22 -5.16
C ASP A 619 6.33 17.67 -6.07
N GLY A 620 6.34 16.36 -6.28
CA GLY A 620 7.17 15.64 -7.25
C GLY A 620 8.66 15.76 -6.94
N ASP A 621 9.00 15.80 -5.65
CA ASP A 621 10.38 15.92 -5.16
C ASP A 621 11.01 14.57 -4.77
N GLY A 622 10.28 13.46 -4.97
CA GLY A 622 10.70 12.10 -4.64
C GLY A 622 10.49 11.72 -3.18
N VAL A 623 9.95 12.63 -2.36
CA VAL A 623 9.70 12.41 -0.93
C VAL A 623 8.21 12.29 -0.69
N PRO A 624 7.75 11.30 0.10
CA PRO A 624 6.34 11.24 0.45
C PRO A 624 5.89 12.49 1.24
N ASP A 625 4.74 13.02 0.86
CA ASP A 625 4.05 14.08 1.59
C ASP A 625 3.00 13.50 2.54
N MET A 626 2.48 14.36 3.41
CA MET A 626 1.43 14.00 4.35
C MET A 626 0.25 14.94 4.31
N ILE A 627 -0.94 14.43 4.62
CA ILE A 627 -2.14 15.24 4.80
C ILE A 627 -2.74 15.07 6.20
N VAL A 628 -3.04 16.19 6.86
CA VAL A 628 -3.55 16.24 8.24
C VAL A 628 -4.87 17.00 8.33
N GLY A 629 -5.91 16.33 8.79
CA GLY A 629 -7.25 16.88 8.98
C GLY A 629 -7.41 17.69 10.27
N SER A 630 -8.22 18.75 10.18
CA SER A 630 -8.60 19.64 11.27
C SER A 630 -10.07 20.06 11.09
N TYR A 631 -10.98 19.09 11.16
CA TYR A 631 -12.37 19.25 10.69
C TYR A 631 -13.22 20.27 11.46
N THR A 632 -12.77 20.77 12.62
CA THR A 632 -13.45 21.85 13.37
C THR A 632 -12.67 23.17 13.35
N ALA A 633 -11.67 23.29 12.47
CA ALA A 633 -10.90 24.52 12.30
C ALA A 633 -11.78 25.73 12.02
N ARG A 634 -11.43 26.86 12.64
CA ARG A 634 -12.02 28.16 12.31
C ARG A 634 -11.19 28.87 11.25
N VAL A 635 -11.86 29.34 10.21
CA VAL A 635 -11.26 30.07 9.09
C VAL A 635 -11.89 31.47 9.07
N ASP A 636 -11.07 32.52 9.09
CA ASP A 636 -11.49 33.94 8.98
C ASP A 636 -12.64 34.41 9.89
N GLY A 637 -12.77 33.80 11.07
CA GLY A 637 -13.81 34.14 12.06
C GLY A 637 -15.14 33.41 11.86
N ASP A 638 -15.29 32.64 10.78
CA ASP A 638 -16.38 31.68 10.62
C ASP A 638 -16.19 30.48 11.56
N ARG A 639 -17.30 29.92 12.05
CA ARG A 639 -17.25 28.74 12.92
C ARG A 639 -17.06 27.49 12.06
N GLU A 640 -15.98 26.77 12.33
CA GLU A 640 -15.86 25.33 12.04
C GLU A 640 -16.03 25.01 10.54
N ARG A 641 -15.35 25.75 9.65
CA ARG A 641 -15.32 25.46 8.19
C ARG A 641 -14.43 24.27 7.82
N GLY A 642 -13.80 23.63 8.81
CA GLY A 642 -12.85 22.56 8.55
C GLY A 642 -11.61 23.02 7.78
N ARG A 643 -10.57 22.19 7.82
CA ARG A 643 -9.32 22.39 7.07
C ARG A 643 -8.59 21.06 6.96
N ALA A 644 -7.92 20.85 5.84
CA ALA A 644 -6.83 19.89 5.72
C ALA A 644 -5.51 20.63 5.51
N TRP A 645 -4.40 20.07 5.99
CA TRP A 645 -3.06 20.59 5.81
C TRP A 645 -2.26 19.58 5.00
N LEU A 646 -1.82 19.97 3.81
CA LEU A 646 -0.74 19.26 3.11
C LEU A 646 0.58 19.71 3.73
N LEU A 647 1.42 18.75 4.12
CA LEU A 647 2.73 18.96 4.71
C LEU A 647 3.75 18.29 3.80
N PHE A 648 4.68 19.08 3.27
CA PHE A 648 5.70 18.55 2.37
C PHE A 648 6.79 17.80 3.15
N GLY A 649 7.11 16.58 2.70
CA GLY A 649 8.07 15.69 3.35
C GLY A 649 9.46 16.31 3.46
N SER A 650 9.94 16.91 2.37
CA SER A 650 11.23 17.62 2.30
C SER A 650 11.36 18.77 3.31
N GLY A 651 10.25 19.33 3.80
CA GLY A 651 10.25 20.37 4.84
C GLY A 651 10.59 19.88 6.25
N LEU A 652 10.73 18.57 6.46
CA LEU A 652 11.05 17.95 7.74
C LEU A 652 12.55 17.68 7.95
N ARG A 653 13.34 17.88 6.89
CA ARG A 653 14.78 17.61 6.79
C ARG A 653 15.68 18.58 7.53
#